data_AF-A0A6V8QG55-F1
#
_entry.id   AF-A0A6V8QG55-F1
#
_cell.length_a   1.000
_cell.length_b   1.000
_cell.length_c   1.000
_cell.angle_alpha   90.00
_cell.angle_beta   90.00
_cell.angle_gamma   90.00
#
_symmetry.space_group_name_H-M   'P 1'
#
loop_
_entity.id
_entity.type
_entity.pdbx_description
1 polymer ?
#
loop_
_entity_poly.entity_id
_entity_poly.type
_entity_poly.pdbx_seq_one_letter_code
_entity_poly.pdbx_strand_id
1 'polypeptide(L)'
;MSQGLPVPQNRPDVPRSRCFLVTVGNSLIGHYLKMCPTANFTAEAIEKLSCISHENCNQFSIYKAACEAILKALQSTSLDQFKKSSAELSSLYHIEPIPGSVSGDKVIFIATQTPTGHLCANLLRAALTGASCLGTTKFPDDQNHLKIEHPKGLGRANDPKFADEGLPQFMALLSELIQNHENNYDVVLIPTGGYKSLIPYATLAGILHKKEVKYIYEDSDVLMSLPQIPVGLDTERWKPAYVKLKALTTLPKSSTEVYFKNLDRSFQDLLGPPEKDTDPYKFTAIGTFLVDRYLHLRYQTPLQHQTRGTSLLKFLARDKDKPDLQQFFLQLVKIGPYLWLGDKIPEVMDHALHHHTNLFEIAELMLLPILEADKDFLWPEELFVLLCTIYFHDSGHVLSHFPDKPDRPLLPTQIRDFHHILGYERLKSEDWRKKLIQLGLKWTNDNHEQLWEKYLKLIGTIGMFHRKSMSLKQREKPYFCPVNGKSYESLTEARDWPLNFEENSFSNHRAVYVAALFRIIDSLDNQVTRAGTGEEIQIKAAVLKADAEAEKHRKEAVRQLLEGYLNRNSAASLLSGVDDLIKRITGAYRAAEITGHENKETTGREEINIEQEIGSTLNSKISQDKDLAQKLVWLYIDAACRAFFKEEQPRHYLKHLALENPRISYSQGSEAKVPHLVTVELRPLEIPLLERYRNQMQLTHNDLPDVNKIMDNIEKEYDLVREILREQGRLSLRYERIQRKSVYHLDLDEAKIEGGSPL
;
A
#
# COMPACT_ATOMS: atom_id res chain seq x y z
N MET A 1 -14.39 4.54 18.08
CA MET A 1 -13.01 4.75 18.60
C MET A 1 -12.15 3.65 17.99
N SER A 2 -11.47 3.93 16.88
CA SER A 2 -10.75 2.93 16.09
C SER A 2 -9.24 3.02 16.38
N GLN A 3 -8.73 2.12 17.22
CA GLN A 3 -7.28 1.89 17.27
C GLN A 3 -6.94 1.06 16.03
N GLY A 4 -6.06 1.58 15.19
CA GLY A 4 -5.62 0.88 13.99
C GLY A 4 -4.94 -0.42 14.38
N LEU A 5 -5.14 -1.48 13.59
CA LEU A 5 -4.43 -2.74 13.74
C LEU A 5 -2.91 -2.45 13.85
N PRO A 6 -2.23 -2.94 14.90
CA PRO A 6 -0.83 -2.70 15.12
C PRO A 6 -0.01 -3.47 14.07
N VAL A 7 0.90 -2.77 13.41
CA VAL A 7 1.94 -3.38 12.59
C VAL A 7 2.99 -3.95 13.56
N PRO A 8 3.44 -5.21 13.41
CA PRO A 8 4.40 -5.80 14.34
C PRO A 8 5.72 -5.02 14.32
N GLN A 9 6.13 -4.54 15.49
CA GLN A 9 7.45 -3.98 15.73
C GLN A 9 8.47 -5.12 15.73
N ASN A 10 9.19 -5.32 14.62
CA ASN A 10 10.33 -6.23 14.59
C ASN A 10 11.50 -5.60 15.37
N ARG A 11 11.75 -6.07 16.60
CA ARG A 11 12.96 -5.75 17.39
C ARG A 11 14.00 -6.86 17.15
N PRO A 12 15.23 -6.57 16.66
CA PRO A 12 16.17 -7.63 16.29
C PRO A 12 16.87 -8.38 17.45
N ASP A 13 17.08 -7.77 18.63
CA ASP A 13 18.13 -8.29 19.54
C ASP A 13 17.72 -8.67 20.98
N VAL A 14 16.42 -8.77 21.29
CA VAL A 14 15.96 -9.44 22.52
C VAL A 14 14.75 -10.30 22.15
N PRO A 15 14.74 -11.62 22.40
CA PRO A 15 13.59 -12.46 22.11
C PRO A 15 12.39 -11.90 22.88
N ARG A 16 11.39 -11.42 22.14
CA ARG A 16 10.14 -10.95 22.73
C ARG A 16 9.48 -12.13 23.41
N SER A 17 8.86 -11.89 24.58
CA SER A 17 8.09 -12.92 25.26
C SER A 17 7.03 -13.48 24.32
N ARG A 18 6.78 -14.80 24.38
CA ARG A 18 5.88 -15.48 23.45
C ARG A 18 4.61 -15.94 24.16
N CYS A 19 3.51 -16.01 23.42
CA CYS A 19 2.25 -16.57 23.90
C CYS A 19 1.87 -17.77 23.03
N PHE A 20 1.92 -18.97 23.59
CA PHE A 20 1.62 -20.22 22.90
C PHE A 20 0.16 -20.60 23.12
N LEU A 21 -0.62 -20.65 22.04
CA LEU A 21 -2.01 -21.12 22.07
C LEU A 21 -2.04 -22.59 21.65
N VAL A 22 -2.24 -23.49 22.62
CA VAL A 22 -2.04 -24.93 22.45
C VAL A 22 -3.36 -25.66 22.55
N THR A 23 -3.80 -26.33 21.48
CA THR A 23 -4.99 -27.19 21.56
C THR A 23 -4.65 -28.48 22.31
N VAL A 24 -5.57 -28.93 23.17
CA VAL A 24 -5.36 -30.10 24.03
C VAL A 24 -6.20 -31.28 23.57
N GLY A 25 -5.53 -32.42 23.38
CA GLY A 25 -6.15 -33.72 23.13
C GLY A 25 -5.98 -34.70 24.27
N ASN A 26 -6.28 -35.96 23.96
CA ASN A 26 -6.22 -37.07 24.91
C ASN A 26 -4.94 -37.92 24.75
N SER A 27 -3.93 -37.40 24.03
CA SER A 27 -2.70 -38.13 23.70
C SER A 27 -1.94 -38.58 24.95
N LEU A 28 -1.94 -37.74 26.00
CA LEU A 28 -1.33 -38.02 27.30
C LEU A 28 -1.95 -39.24 28.00
N ILE A 29 -3.29 -39.35 27.98
CA ILE A 29 -4.01 -40.52 28.51
C ILE A 29 -3.68 -41.76 27.69
N GLY A 30 -3.68 -41.63 26.35
CA GLY A 30 -3.34 -42.73 25.44
C GLY A 30 -1.93 -43.26 25.66
N HIS A 31 -0.96 -42.37 25.86
CA HIS A 31 0.43 -42.73 26.16
C HIS A 31 0.56 -43.43 27.53
N TYR A 32 -0.10 -42.91 28.57
CA TYR A 32 -0.13 -43.53 29.89
C TYR A 32 -0.66 -44.98 29.82
N LEU A 33 -1.75 -45.22 29.10
CA LEU A 33 -2.31 -46.57 28.93
C LEU A 33 -1.35 -47.53 28.23
N LYS A 34 -0.56 -47.04 27.26
CA LYS A 34 0.47 -47.86 26.58
C LYS A 34 1.63 -48.20 27.51
N MET A 35 2.05 -47.28 28.37
CA MET A 35 3.16 -47.50 29.32
C MET A 35 2.78 -48.38 30.51
N CYS A 36 1.54 -48.25 30.98
CA CYS A 36 1.07 -48.86 32.22
C CYS A 36 -0.17 -49.74 31.99
N PRO A 37 -0.11 -50.78 31.15
CA PRO A 37 -1.29 -51.57 30.74
C PRO A 37 -1.98 -52.31 31.89
N THR A 38 -1.28 -52.52 33.01
CA THR A 38 -1.78 -53.23 34.21
C THR A 38 -2.07 -52.30 35.40
N ALA A 39 -2.10 -50.98 35.22
CA ALA A 39 -2.31 -50.03 36.31
C ALA A 39 -3.77 -49.96 36.78
N ASN A 40 -3.97 -49.49 38.02
CA ASN A 40 -5.28 -49.33 38.69
C ASN A 40 -6.28 -48.42 37.96
N PHE A 41 -5.84 -47.69 36.93
CA PHE A 41 -6.67 -46.83 36.10
C PHE A 41 -6.75 -47.42 34.69
N THR A 42 -7.84 -48.13 34.41
CA THR A 42 -8.04 -48.94 33.19
C THR A 42 -8.77 -48.18 32.09
N ALA A 43 -8.80 -48.74 30.86
CA ALA A 43 -9.60 -48.20 29.75
C ALA A 43 -11.09 -48.03 30.14
N GLU A 44 -11.63 -48.94 30.95
CA GLU A 44 -12.99 -48.88 31.50
C GLU A 44 -13.20 -47.67 32.43
N ALA A 45 -12.17 -47.27 33.18
CA ALA A 45 -12.22 -46.08 34.04
C ALA A 45 -12.27 -44.78 33.22
N ILE A 46 -11.62 -44.74 32.05
CA ILE A 46 -11.65 -43.61 31.12
C ILE A 46 -13.01 -43.48 30.43
N GLU A 47 -13.63 -44.62 30.10
CA GLU A 47 -14.99 -44.65 29.57
C GLU A 47 -15.99 -44.09 30.60
N LYS A 48 -15.87 -44.54 31.86
CA LYS A 48 -16.68 -44.01 32.98
C LYS A 48 -16.44 -42.51 33.22
N LEU A 49 -15.19 -42.05 33.12
CA LEU A 49 -14.86 -40.61 33.18
C LEU A 49 -15.49 -39.81 32.06
N SER A 50 -15.54 -40.38 30.85
CA SER A 50 -16.11 -39.71 29.68
C SER A 50 -17.60 -39.41 29.86
N CYS A 51 -18.30 -40.16 30.72
CA CYS A 51 -19.73 -40.01 31.03
C CYS A 51 -20.07 -38.95 32.09
N ILE A 52 -19.06 -38.29 32.68
CA ILE A 52 -19.24 -37.28 33.73
C ILE A 52 -19.29 -35.87 33.09
N SER A 53 -19.91 -34.89 33.76
CA SER A 53 -19.82 -33.48 33.33
C SER A 53 -18.44 -32.90 33.63
N HIS A 54 -17.88 -32.11 32.70
CA HIS A 54 -16.57 -31.46 32.89
C HIS A 54 -16.55 -30.43 34.03
N GLU A 55 -17.65 -29.70 34.26
CA GLU A 55 -17.73 -28.62 35.27
C GLU A 55 -17.52 -29.10 36.71
N ASN A 56 -17.83 -30.38 36.99
CA ASN A 56 -17.73 -30.98 38.32
C ASN A 56 -16.80 -32.20 38.38
N CYS A 57 -16.07 -32.50 37.30
CA CYS A 57 -15.30 -33.74 37.20
C CYS A 57 -14.24 -33.90 38.30
N ASN A 58 -13.66 -32.79 38.76
CA ASN A 58 -12.66 -32.75 39.83
C ASN A 58 -13.18 -33.23 41.20
N GLN A 59 -14.50 -33.32 41.40
CA GLN A 59 -15.11 -33.82 42.63
C GLN A 59 -15.19 -35.35 42.66
N PHE A 60 -15.09 -36.01 41.50
CA PHE A 60 -15.24 -37.46 41.40
C PHE A 60 -13.93 -38.17 41.73
N SER A 61 -14.03 -39.24 42.53
CA SER A 61 -12.89 -40.05 42.97
C SER A 61 -12.09 -40.62 41.79
N ILE A 62 -12.79 -41.02 40.72
CA ILE A 62 -12.17 -41.56 39.49
C ILE A 62 -11.29 -40.53 38.76
N TYR A 63 -11.67 -39.24 38.78
CA TYR A 63 -10.88 -38.16 38.20
C TYR A 63 -9.61 -37.90 39.01
N LYS A 64 -9.75 -37.83 40.34
CA LYS A 64 -8.59 -37.64 41.24
C LYS A 64 -7.59 -38.79 41.12
N ALA A 65 -8.09 -40.03 41.10
CA ALA A 65 -7.26 -41.22 40.90
C ALA A 65 -6.54 -41.19 39.55
N ALA A 66 -7.20 -40.74 38.48
CA ALA A 66 -6.59 -40.57 37.16
C ALA A 66 -5.46 -39.52 37.20
N CYS A 67 -5.72 -38.35 37.81
CA CYS A 67 -4.72 -37.29 37.96
C CYS A 67 -3.47 -37.81 38.67
N GLU A 68 -3.64 -38.43 39.84
CA GLU A 68 -2.54 -38.93 40.66
C GLU A 68 -1.73 -40.01 39.93
N ALA A 69 -2.40 -40.96 39.28
CA ALA A 69 -1.75 -42.05 38.57
C ALA A 69 -0.94 -41.56 37.38
N ILE A 70 -1.50 -40.65 36.56
CA ILE A 70 -0.82 -40.11 35.39
C ILE A 70 0.33 -39.19 35.80
N LEU A 71 0.14 -38.30 36.78
CA LEU A 71 1.24 -37.45 37.28
C LEU A 71 2.40 -38.28 37.83
N LYS A 72 2.10 -39.32 38.61
CA LYS A 72 3.13 -40.21 39.15
C LYS A 72 3.92 -40.91 38.04
N ALA A 73 3.24 -41.34 36.97
CA ALA A 73 3.90 -41.95 35.81
C ALA A 73 4.75 -40.94 35.03
N LEU A 74 4.28 -39.70 34.87
CA LEU A 74 5.08 -38.63 34.24
C LEU A 74 6.30 -38.25 35.07
N GLN A 75 6.22 -38.38 36.40
CA GLN A 75 7.33 -38.10 37.29
C GLN A 75 8.42 -39.20 37.28
N SER A 76 8.09 -40.41 36.82
CA SER A 76 9.02 -41.54 36.79
C SER A 76 9.68 -41.77 35.43
N THR A 77 9.40 -40.95 34.41
CA THR A 77 9.96 -41.08 33.07
C THR A 77 11.23 -40.26 32.85
N SER A 78 12.04 -40.66 31.85
CA SER A 78 13.19 -39.87 31.37
C SER A 78 12.75 -38.63 30.57
N LEU A 79 13.63 -37.65 30.36
CA LEU A 79 13.28 -36.39 29.67
C LEU A 79 12.76 -36.63 28.26
N ASP A 80 13.41 -37.52 27.53
CA ASP A 80 13.00 -37.84 26.17
C ASP A 80 11.65 -38.55 26.13
N GLN A 81 11.37 -39.41 27.11
CA GLN A 81 10.05 -40.03 27.25
C GLN A 81 8.98 -39.04 27.71
N PHE A 82 9.33 -38.09 28.58
CA PHE A 82 8.45 -37.03 29.02
C PHE A 82 8.03 -36.13 27.85
N LYS A 83 8.99 -35.69 27.02
CA LYS A 83 8.72 -34.92 25.80
C LYS A 83 7.78 -35.66 24.85
N LYS A 84 7.94 -36.97 24.71
CA LYS A 84 7.13 -37.83 23.84
C LYS A 84 5.83 -38.32 24.48
N SER A 85 5.53 -37.93 25.72
CA SER A 85 4.35 -38.40 26.44
C SER A 85 3.04 -37.80 25.94
N SER A 86 3.10 -36.70 25.20
CA SER A 86 1.93 -36.09 24.55
C SER A 86 2.37 -35.28 23.32
N ALA A 87 1.46 -35.08 22.37
CA ALA A 87 1.73 -34.24 21.19
C ALA A 87 1.97 -32.78 21.57
N GLU A 88 1.31 -32.29 22.63
CA GLU A 88 1.45 -30.94 23.15
C GLU A 88 2.83 -30.71 23.78
N LEU A 89 3.28 -31.65 24.63
CA LEU A 89 4.64 -31.60 25.21
C LEU A 89 5.70 -31.72 24.13
N SER A 90 5.51 -32.64 23.17
CA SER A 90 6.44 -32.79 22.05
C SER A 90 6.57 -31.47 21.29
N SER A 91 5.47 -30.84 20.88
CA SER A 91 5.50 -29.54 20.20
C SER A 91 6.21 -28.45 20.99
N LEU A 92 5.87 -28.29 22.28
CA LEU A 92 6.45 -27.24 23.11
C LEU A 92 7.96 -27.43 23.27
N TYR A 93 8.42 -28.66 23.51
CA TYR A 93 9.83 -28.95 23.74
C TYR A 93 10.70 -28.97 22.47
N HIS A 94 10.10 -29.04 21.28
CA HIS A 94 10.82 -28.88 20.01
C HIS A 94 10.89 -27.42 19.54
N ILE A 95 10.24 -26.47 20.24
CA ILE A 95 10.38 -25.04 19.96
C ILE A 95 11.67 -24.54 20.59
N GLU A 96 12.49 -23.84 19.82
CA GLU A 96 13.70 -23.17 20.30
C GLU A 96 13.54 -21.64 20.27
N PRO A 97 13.92 -20.92 21.34
CA PRO A 97 14.21 -21.42 22.69
C PRO A 97 13.00 -22.11 23.33
N ILE A 98 13.23 -23.11 24.19
CA ILE A 98 12.15 -23.86 24.86
C ILE A 98 11.16 -22.90 25.57
N PRO A 99 9.83 -23.05 25.41
CA PRO A 99 8.84 -22.26 26.12
C PRO A 99 9.10 -22.23 27.64
N GLY A 100 9.11 -21.02 28.20
CA GLY A 100 9.41 -20.77 29.61
C GLY A 100 10.90 -20.54 29.91
N SER A 101 11.79 -20.70 28.93
CA SER A 101 13.19 -20.25 29.03
C SER A 101 13.35 -18.74 28.77
N VAL A 102 12.43 -18.14 28.01
CA VAL A 102 12.37 -16.69 27.80
C VAL A 102 11.46 -16.08 28.86
N SER A 103 11.96 -15.06 29.55
CA SER A 103 11.23 -14.36 30.60
C SER A 103 9.90 -13.82 30.06
N GLY A 104 8.80 -14.12 30.77
CA GLY A 104 7.46 -13.70 30.40
C GLY A 104 6.75 -14.57 29.37
N ASP A 105 7.34 -15.68 28.90
CA ASP A 105 6.61 -16.63 28.06
C ASP A 105 5.30 -17.09 28.73
N LYS A 106 4.28 -17.33 27.92
CA LYS A 106 2.94 -17.75 28.35
C LYS A 106 2.45 -18.93 27.53
N VAL A 107 1.76 -19.87 28.17
CA VAL A 107 1.04 -20.96 27.49
C VAL A 107 -0.44 -20.91 27.87
N ILE A 108 -1.30 -20.91 26.86
CA ILE A 108 -2.75 -20.98 27.01
C ILE A 108 -3.22 -22.28 26.36
N PHE A 109 -3.63 -23.21 27.21
CA PHE A 109 -4.21 -24.48 26.79
C PHE A 109 -5.67 -24.32 26.43
N ILE A 110 -6.06 -24.76 25.24
CA ILE A 110 -7.45 -24.71 24.75
C ILE A 110 -7.98 -26.14 24.70
N ALA A 111 -8.85 -26.47 25.64
CA ALA A 111 -9.34 -27.82 25.83
C ALA A 111 -10.85 -27.93 25.57
N THR A 112 -11.26 -29.06 25.02
CA THR A 112 -12.69 -29.37 24.83
C THR A 112 -13.43 -29.41 26.17
N GLN A 113 -14.73 -29.12 26.15
CA GLN A 113 -15.64 -29.25 27.29
C GLN A 113 -15.97 -30.72 27.59
N THR A 114 -14.93 -31.54 27.71
CA THR A 114 -15.01 -32.96 28.05
C THR A 114 -14.16 -33.24 29.30
N PRO A 115 -14.53 -34.22 30.14
CA PRO A 115 -13.73 -34.58 31.31
C PRO A 115 -12.30 -34.97 30.97
N THR A 116 -12.10 -35.67 29.85
CA THR A 116 -10.78 -36.11 29.39
C THR A 116 -9.93 -34.96 28.87
N GLY A 117 -10.53 -34.02 28.13
CA GLY A 117 -9.86 -32.78 27.72
C GLY A 117 -9.47 -31.91 28.92
N HIS A 118 -10.37 -31.75 29.90
CA HIS A 118 -10.10 -31.00 31.13
C HIS A 118 -9.00 -31.68 31.98
N LEU A 119 -9.03 -33.01 32.09
CA LEU A 119 -8.00 -33.80 32.76
C LEU A 119 -6.62 -33.56 32.12
N CYS A 120 -6.51 -33.72 30.80
CA CYS A 120 -5.23 -33.54 30.09
C CYS A 120 -4.69 -32.12 30.23
N ALA A 121 -5.54 -31.09 30.11
CA ALA A 121 -5.09 -29.70 30.25
C ALA A 121 -4.54 -29.39 31.64
N ASN A 122 -5.19 -29.89 32.70
CA ASN A 122 -4.70 -29.74 34.07
C ASN A 122 -3.40 -30.52 34.32
N LEU A 123 -3.29 -31.72 33.77
CA LEU A 123 -2.07 -32.54 33.85
C LEU A 123 -0.90 -31.85 33.14
N LEU A 124 -1.11 -31.32 31.94
CA LEU A 124 -0.11 -30.54 31.21
C LEU A 124 0.33 -29.30 31.99
N ARG A 125 -0.64 -28.54 32.55
CA ARG A 125 -0.33 -27.40 33.42
C ARG A 125 0.53 -27.82 34.61
N ALA A 126 0.12 -28.86 35.34
CA ALA A 126 0.86 -29.37 36.48
C ALA A 126 2.27 -29.90 36.10
N ALA A 127 2.41 -30.51 34.93
CA ALA A 127 3.68 -30.99 34.41
C ALA A 127 4.65 -29.85 34.03
N LEU A 128 4.13 -28.68 33.64
CA LEU A 128 4.94 -27.49 33.33
C LEU A 128 5.24 -26.59 34.55
N THR A 129 4.47 -26.70 35.64
CA THR A 129 4.72 -25.97 36.91
C THR A 129 5.57 -26.78 37.90
N GLY A 130 5.38 -28.09 37.94
CA GLY A 130 6.01 -28.99 38.90
C GLY A 130 7.47 -29.30 38.56
N ALA A 131 8.38 -29.10 39.53
CA ALA A 131 9.79 -29.43 39.40
C ALA A 131 10.16 -30.64 40.24
N SER A 132 10.54 -31.78 39.63
CA SER A 132 11.42 -32.78 40.29
C SER A 132 11.84 -34.00 39.45
N CYS A 133 11.87 -33.94 38.11
CA CYS A 133 12.34 -35.12 37.35
C CYS A 133 13.53 -34.82 36.44
N LEU A 134 13.53 -33.72 35.68
CA LEU A 134 14.36 -33.71 34.46
C LEU A 134 15.03 -32.38 34.07
N GLY A 135 15.07 -31.39 34.97
CA GLY A 135 15.93 -30.21 34.80
C GLY A 135 15.54 -29.21 33.68
N THR A 136 14.31 -29.26 33.17
CA THR A 136 13.83 -28.36 32.11
C THR A 136 12.92 -27.23 32.62
N THR A 137 12.59 -26.29 31.72
CA THR A 137 11.96 -24.98 31.94
C THR A 137 10.84 -24.98 33.00
N LYS A 138 10.89 -24.02 33.94
CA LYS A 138 9.87 -23.83 34.97
C LYS A 138 9.04 -22.59 34.67
N PHE A 139 7.77 -22.78 34.35
CA PHE A 139 6.82 -21.67 34.43
C PHE A 139 6.46 -21.42 35.89
N PRO A 140 6.26 -20.16 36.33
CA PRO A 140 5.64 -19.86 37.60
C PRO A 140 4.28 -20.55 37.70
N ASP A 141 3.94 -21.10 38.87
CA ASP A 141 2.62 -21.67 39.13
C ASP A 141 1.59 -20.56 39.36
N ASP A 142 1.29 -19.82 38.30
CA ASP A 142 0.30 -18.76 38.28
C ASP A 142 -0.53 -18.75 36.99
N GLN A 143 -1.70 -18.13 37.07
CA GLN A 143 -2.62 -17.96 35.93
C GLN A 143 -2.11 -16.95 34.89
N ASN A 144 -1.05 -16.20 35.20
CA ASN A 144 -0.49 -15.21 34.28
C ASN A 144 0.37 -15.87 33.21
N HIS A 145 1.04 -16.97 33.55
CA HIS A 145 1.94 -17.71 32.64
C HIS A 145 1.31 -18.99 32.09
N LEU A 146 0.43 -19.65 32.84
CA LEU A 146 -0.25 -20.87 32.38
C LEU A 146 -1.77 -20.77 32.59
N LYS A 147 -2.51 -20.69 31.48
CA LYS A 147 -3.98 -20.57 31.48
C LYS A 147 -4.63 -21.76 30.79
N ILE A 148 -5.83 -22.13 31.21
CA ILE A 148 -6.67 -23.12 30.53
C ILE A 148 -7.97 -22.43 30.10
N GLU A 149 -8.36 -22.61 28.85
CA GLU A 149 -9.58 -22.10 28.25
C GLU A 149 -10.45 -23.22 27.70
N HIS A 150 -11.76 -23.02 27.78
CA HIS A 150 -12.77 -23.98 27.32
C HIS A 150 -13.77 -23.30 26.38
N PRO A 151 -13.63 -23.47 25.06
CA PRO A 151 -14.60 -22.90 24.11
C PRO A 151 -15.99 -23.50 24.34
N LYS A 152 -17.00 -22.64 24.44
CA LYS A 152 -18.39 -23.05 24.66
C LYS A 152 -18.89 -23.93 23.50
N GLY A 153 -19.57 -25.03 23.82
CA GLY A 153 -20.11 -25.95 22.81
C GLY A 153 -19.06 -26.86 22.17
N LEU A 154 -17.77 -26.69 22.49
CA LEU A 154 -16.69 -27.54 21.97
C LEU A 154 -16.58 -28.84 22.78
N GLY A 155 -17.61 -29.69 22.66
CA GLY A 155 -17.75 -30.95 23.39
C GLY A 155 -17.25 -32.17 22.62
N ARG A 156 -18.07 -33.23 22.57
CA ARG A 156 -17.77 -34.45 21.80
C ARG A 156 -17.98 -34.21 20.31
N ALA A 157 -17.09 -34.72 19.46
CA ALA A 157 -17.15 -34.46 18.01
C ALA A 157 -18.40 -35.02 17.31
N ASN A 158 -19.11 -35.98 17.93
CA ASN A 158 -20.35 -36.53 17.40
C ASN A 158 -21.61 -35.77 17.88
N ASP A 159 -21.46 -34.76 18.73
CA ASP A 159 -22.56 -33.88 19.13
C ASP A 159 -22.76 -32.82 18.03
N PRO A 160 -23.97 -32.64 17.48
CA PRO A 160 -24.26 -31.56 16.53
C PRO A 160 -23.83 -30.17 17.02
N LYS A 161 -23.89 -29.94 18.34
CA LYS A 161 -23.40 -28.68 18.95
C LYS A 161 -21.92 -28.44 18.71
N PHE A 162 -21.11 -29.48 18.52
CA PHE A 162 -19.70 -29.34 18.20
C PHE A 162 -19.51 -28.52 16.92
N ALA A 163 -20.27 -28.86 15.87
CA ALA A 163 -20.17 -28.17 14.59
C ALA A 163 -20.89 -26.81 14.61
N ASP A 164 -22.11 -26.76 15.14
CA ASP A 164 -22.99 -25.59 15.06
C ASP A 164 -22.65 -24.47 16.07
N GLU A 165 -22.08 -24.83 17.22
CA GLU A 165 -21.72 -23.89 18.29
C GLU A 165 -20.21 -23.95 18.62
N GLY A 166 -19.67 -25.15 18.81
CA GLY A 166 -18.30 -25.38 19.27
C GLY A 166 -17.22 -24.82 18.35
N LEU A 167 -17.27 -25.10 17.05
CA LEU A 167 -16.29 -24.60 16.08
C LEU A 167 -16.34 -23.07 15.92
N PRO A 168 -17.52 -22.42 15.77
CA PRO A 168 -17.61 -20.96 15.79
C PRO A 168 -17.05 -20.32 17.07
N GLN A 169 -17.35 -20.88 18.25
CA GLN A 169 -16.84 -20.37 19.53
C GLN A 169 -15.34 -20.60 19.70
N PHE A 170 -14.81 -21.70 19.18
CA PHE A 170 -13.37 -21.95 19.12
C PHE A 170 -12.65 -20.90 18.27
N MET A 171 -13.17 -20.59 17.08
CA MET A 171 -12.61 -19.54 16.23
C MET A 171 -12.70 -18.15 16.87
N ALA A 172 -13.83 -17.83 17.51
CA ALA A 172 -13.99 -16.58 18.23
C ALA A 172 -12.98 -16.45 19.39
N LEU A 173 -12.81 -17.51 20.19
CA LEU A 173 -11.83 -17.55 21.27
C LEU A 173 -10.39 -17.37 20.74
N LEU A 174 -10.01 -18.06 19.66
CA LEU A 174 -8.67 -17.89 19.08
C LEU A 174 -8.42 -16.44 18.66
N SER A 175 -9.37 -15.83 17.94
CA SER A 175 -9.28 -14.43 17.53
C SER A 175 -9.12 -13.50 18.73
N GLU A 176 -9.93 -13.70 19.78
CA GLU A 176 -9.86 -12.92 21.02
C GLU A 176 -8.51 -13.08 21.72
N LEU A 177 -8.04 -14.31 21.89
CA LEU A 177 -6.75 -14.58 22.55
C LEU A 177 -5.59 -13.97 21.77
N ILE A 178 -5.60 -14.04 20.44
CA ILE A 178 -4.58 -13.41 19.60
C ILE A 178 -4.60 -11.88 19.79
N GLN A 179 -5.76 -11.24 19.69
CA GLN A 179 -5.91 -9.78 19.83
C GLN A 179 -5.48 -9.28 21.21
N ASN A 180 -5.83 -10.02 22.27
CA ASN A 180 -5.51 -9.65 23.65
C ASN A 180 -4.01 -9.74 23.96
N HIS A 181 -3.24 -10.53 23.18
CA HIS A 181 -1.83 -10.78 23.48
C HIS A 181 -0.84 -10.22 22.44
N GLU A 182 -1.24 -9.98 21.19
CA GLU A 182 -0.31 -9.61 20.10
C GLU A 182 0.45 -8.29 20.30
N ASN A 183 -0.07 -7.40 21.14
CA ASN A 183 0.61 -6.15 21.50
C ASN A 183 1.82 -6.36 22.42
N ASN A 184 1.80 -7.41 23.23
CA ASN A 184 2.82 -7.67 24.24
C ASN A 184 3.67 -8.90 23.92
N TYR A 185 3.11 -9.85 23.16
CA TYR A 185 3.70 -11.15 22.91
C TYR A 185 3.75 -11.48 21.42
N ASP A 186 4.74 -12.30 21.04
CA ASP A 186 4.68 -13.03 19.78
C ASP A 186 3.78 -14.26 19.95
N VAL A 187 2.62 -14.22 19.31
CA VAL A 187 1.60 -15.27 19.45
C VAL A 187 1.90 -16.41 18.46
N VAL A 188 1.98 -17.64 18.99
CA VAL A 188 2.24 -18.86 18.22
C VAL A 188 1.13 -19.87 18.46
N LEU A 189 0.52 -20.39 17.40
CA LEU A 189 -0.55 -21.39 17.49
C LEU A 189 0.06 -22.79 17.35
N ILE A 190 -0.33 -23.70 18.24
CA ILE A 190 0.10 -25.10 18.26
C ILE A 190 -1.15 -25.99 18.25
N PRO A 191 -1.73 -26.26 17.07
CA PRO A 191 -2.94 -27.06 16.96
C PRO A 191 -2.67 -28.57 16.96
N THR A 192 -1.62 -29.05 17.63
CA THR A 192 -1.18 -30.46 17.53
C THR A 192 -2.00 -31.42 18.37
N GLY A 193 -2.63 -30.94 19.44
CA GLY A 193 -3.53 -31.73 20.28
C GLY A 193 -5.00 -31.57 19.90
N GLY A 194 -5.83 -32.54 20.27
CA GLY A 194 -7.29 -32.45 20.17
C GLY A 194 -7.85 -33.10 18.91
N TYR A 195 -9.06 -32.69 18.53
CA TYR A 195 -9.68 -33.21 17.30
C TYR A 195 -8.97 -32.65 16.08
N LYS A 196 -8.69 -33.51 15.09
CA LYS A 196 -8.07 -33.12 13.81
C LYS A 196 -8.87 -32.04 13.08
N SER A 197 -10.18 -31.96 13.32
CA SER A 197 -11.05 -30.91 12.79
C SER A 197 -10.71 -29.50 13.29
N LEU A 198 -9.96 -29.33 14.40
CA LEU A 198 -9.55 -28.03 14.91
C LEU A 198 -8.35 -27.44 14.16
N ILE A 199 -7.52 -28.29 13.57
CA ILE A 199 -6.28 -27.88 12.88
C ILE A 199 -6.58 -26.87 11.76
N PRO A 200 -7.53 -27.10 10.83
CA PRO A 200 -7.83 -26.13 9.77
C PRO A 200 -8.27 -24.77 10.29
N TYR A 201 -9.07 -24.74 11.37
CA TYR A 201 -9.57 -23.50 11.99
C TYR A 201 -8.45 -22.71 12.66
N ALA A 202 -7.60 -23.39 13.44
CA ALA A 202 -6.42 -22.75 14.04
C ALA A 202 -5.45 -22.24 12.97
N THR A 203 -5.21 -23.02 11.91
CA THR A 203 -4.37 -22.59 10.79
C THR A 203 -4.94 -21.37 10.08
N LEU A 204 -6.26 -21.35 9.83
CA LEU A 204 -6.93 -20.21 9.21
C LEU A 204 -6.85 -18.97 10.11
N ALA A 205 -7.07 -19.11 11.42
CA ALA A 205 -6.88 -18.00 12.36
C ALA A 205 -5.44 -17.49 12.33
N GLY A 206 -4.44 -18.40 12.31
CA GLY A 206 -3.04 -18.05 12.14
C GLY A 206 -2.78 -17.22 10.88
N ILE A 207 -3.25 -17.68 9.72
CA ILE A 207 -3.10 -16.98 8.43
C ILE A 207 -3.77 -15.60 8.48
N LEU A 208 -5.03 -15.53 8.93
CA LEU A 208 -5.80 -14.28 8.96
C LEU A 208 -5.19 -13.22 9.89
N HIS A 209 -4.65 -13.65 11.03
CA HIS A 209 -3.97 -12.79 12.00
C HIS A 209 -2.46 -12.67 11.76
N LYS A 210 -1.93 -13.27 10.69
CA LYS A 210 -0.48 -13.33 10.37
C LYS A 210 0.36 -13.84 11.56
N LYS A 211 -0.11 -14.90 12.23
CA LYS A 211 0.57 -15.55 13.35
C LYS A 211 1.15 -16.89 12.92
N GLU A 212 2.30 -17.22 13.50
CA GLU A 212 2.95 -18.49 13.23
C GLU A 212 2.09 -19.65 13.74
N VAL A 213 2.00 -20.71 12.93
CA VAL A 213 1.32 -21.95 13.28
C VAL A 213 2.34 -23.07 13.20
N LYS A 214 2.61 -23.73 14.32
CA LYS A 214 3.58 -24.82 14.41
C LYS A 214 2.85 -26.15 14.61
N TYR A 215 3.31 -27.16 13.89
CA TYR A 215 2.71 -28.49 13.91
C TYR A 215 3.79 -29.56 13.96
N ILE A 216 3.63 -30.54 14.85
CA ILE A 216 4.44 -31.75 14.91
C ILE A 216 3.53 -32.94 14.58
N TYR A 217 4.04 -33.85 13.74
CA TYR A 217 3.34 -35.09 13.42
C TYR A 217 3.55 -36.11 14.55
N GLU A 218 2.55 -36.94 14.86
CA GLU A 218 2.53 -37.81 16.05
C GLU A 218 3.77 -38.73 16.19
N ASP A 219 4.36 -39.16 15.08
CA ASP A 219 5.54 -40.03 15.03
C ASP A 219 6.82 -39.34 14.52
N SER A 220 6.85 -38.00 14.51
CA SER A 220 7.97 -37.21 14.00
C SER A 220 8.58 -36.35 15.11
N ASP A 221 9.91 -36.21 15.09
CA ASP A 221 10.64 -35.22 15.90
C ASP A 221 10.84 -33.90 15.13
N VAL A 222 10.20 -33.75 13.96
CA VAL A 222 10.29 -32.56 13.10
C VAL A 222 9.11 -31.63 13.36
N LEU A 223 9.41 -30.50 14.01
CA LEU A 223 8.48 -29.39 14.15
C LEU A 223 8.43 -28.58 12.85
N MET A 224 7.24 -28.50 12.24
CA MET A 224 7.02 -27.77 10.99
C MET A 224 6.28 -26.47 11.27
N SER A 225 6.72 -25.37 10.66
CA SER A 225 5.93 -24.15 10.57
C SER A 225 5.01 -24.25 9.34
N LEU A 226 3.70 -24.13 9.54
CA LEU A 226 2.75 -24.22 8.44
C LEU A 226 2.86 -22.97 7.52
N PRO A 227 2.76 -23.14 6.19
CA PRO A 227 2.89 -22.03 5.25
C PRO A 227 1.87 -20.90 5.50
N GLN A 228 2.36 -19.67 5.51
CA GLN A 228 1.54 -18.46 5.60
C GLN A 228 1.09 -18.01 4.20
N ILE A 229 0.16 -18.76 3.61
CA ILE A 229 -0.40 -18.42 2.29
C ILE A 229 -1.14 -17.08 2.33
N PRO A 230 -1.02 -16.22 1.29
CA PRO A 230 -1.62 -14.87 1.28
C PRO A 230 -3.13 -14.94 1.01
N VAL A 231 -3.90 -15.42 2.00
CA VAL A 231 -5.37 -15.47 1.93
C VAL A 231 -5.95 -14.16 2.45
N GLY A 232 -6.79 -13.53 1.63
CA GLY A 232 -7.50 -12.30 1.95
C GLY A 232 -9.01 -12.50 2.12
N LEU A 233 -9.71 -11.43 2.45
CA LEU A 233 -11.18 -11.42 2.42
C LEU A 233 -11.67 -11.31 0.98
N ASP A 234 -12.71 -12.08 0.66
CA ASP A 234 -13.48 -11.93 -0.57
C ASP A 234 -14.32 -10.64 -0.51
N THR A 235 -13.70 -9.52 -0.88
CA THR A 235 -14.35 -8.21 -0.78
C THR A 235 -15.61 -8.09 -1.63
N GLU A 236 -15.77 -8.91 -2.68
CA GLU A 236 -16.95 -8.91 -3.54
C GLU A 236 -18.16 -9.47 -2.81
N ARG A 237 -18.02 -10.60 -2.10
CA ARG A 237 -19.09 -11.15 -1.24
C ARG A 237 -19.38 -10.26 -0.03
N TRP A 238 -18.35 -9.63 0.54
CA TRP A 238 -18.51 -8.74 1.70
C TRP A 238 -19.30 -7.46 1.37
N LYS A 239 -19.16 -6.88 0.17
CA LYS A 239 -19.86 -5.64 -0.22
C LYS A 239 -21.38 -5.66 -0.01
N PRO A 240 -22.14 -6.60 -0.62
CA PRO A 240 -23.58 -6.69 -0.41
C PRO A 240 -23.95 -7.23 0.99
N ALA A 241 -23.15 -8.14 1.55
CA ALA A 241 -23.39 -8.69 2.89
C ALA A 241 -23.29 -7.62 3.99
N TYR A 242 -22.30 -6.73 3.90
CA TYR A 242 -22.07 -5.68 4.89
C TYR A 242 -23.27 -4.73 5.04
N VAL A 243 -24.00 -4.44 3.97
CA VAL A 243 -25.22 -3.62 4.03
C VAL A 243 -26.27 -4.27 4.96
N LYS A 244 -26.46 -5.59 4.82
CA LYS A 244 -27.37 -6.39 5.66
C LYS A 244 -26.83 -6.48 7.09
N LEU A 245 -25.54 -6.75 7.27
CA LEU A 245 -24.90 -6.83 8.59
C LEU A 245 -25.01 -5.50 9.35
N LYS A 246 -24.84 -4.35 8.67
CA LYS A 246 -25.01 -3.04 9.27
C LYS A 246 -26.44 -2.83 9.76
N ALA A 247 -27.44 -3.20 8.96
CA ALA A 247 -28.85 -3.15 9.38
C ALA A 247 -29.09 -4.06 10.60
N LEU A 248 -28.64 -5.31 10.55
CA LEU A 248 -28.78 -6.30 11.63
C LEU A 248 -28.14 -5.86 12.96
N THR A 249 -27.04 -5.10 12.89
CA THR A 249 -26.31 -4.65 14.09
C THR A 249 -26.69 -3.26 14.59
N THR A 250 -27.61 -2.56 13.90
CA THR A 250 -28.12 -1.25 14.35
C THR A 250 -29.61 -1.22 14.61
N LEU A 251 -30.40 -2.10 13.98
CA LEU A 251 -31.85 -2.14 14.10
C LEU A 251 -32.29 -3.36 14.93
N PRO A 252 -33.42 -3.26 15.65
CA PRO A 252 -33.99 -4.39 16.38
C PRO A 252 -34.22 -5.62 15.51
N LYS A 253 -34.08 -6.82 16.09
CA LYS A 253 -34.35 -8.09 15.40
C LYS A 253 -35.74 -8.12 14.74
N SER A 254 -36.75 -7.59 15.41
CA SER A 254 -38.13 -7.51 14.87
C SER A 254 -38.24 -6.81 13.51
N SER A 255 -37.30 -5.93 13.19
CA SER A 255 -37.29 -5.15 11.94
C SER A 255 -36.28 -5.67 10.90
N THR A 256 -35.51 -6.72 11.22
CA THR A 256 -34.37 -7.16 10.40
C THR A 256 -34.44 -8.63 9.98
N GLU A 257 -35.54 -9.31 10.25
CA GLU A 257 -35.71 -10.74 9.96
C GLU A 257 -35.52 -11.08 8.47
N VAL A 258 -36.02 -10.22 7.57
CA VAL A 258 -35.82 -10.38 6.11
C VAL A 258 -34.34 -10.30 5.75
N TYR A 259 -33.58 -9.39 6.39
CA TYR A 259 -32.14 -9.26 6.13
C TYR A 259 -31.35 -10.46 6.62
N PHE A 260 -31.70 -10.99 7.81
CA PHE A 260 -31.06 -12.20 8.36
C PHE A 260 -31.31 -13.42 7.45
N LYS A 261 -32.56 -13.65 7.02
CA LYS A 261 -32.93 -14.78 6.14
C LYS A 261 -32.24 -14.73 4.78
N ASN A 262 -31.97 -13.53 4.26
CA ASN A 262 -31.29 -13.32 2.98
C ASN A 262 -29.77 -13.14 3.11
N LEU A 263 -29.20 -13.31 4.30
CA LEU A 263 -27.77 -13.28 4.53
C LEU A 263 -27.21 -14.70 4.39
N ASP A 264 -26.12 -14.89 3.64
CA ASP A 264 -25.50 -16.23 3.51
C ASP A 264 -25.13 -16.78 4.88
N ARG A 265 -25.21 -18.11 5.03
CA ARG A 265 -24.95 -18.77 6.32
C ARG A 265 -23.60 -18.38 6.92
N SER A 266 -22.55 -18.30 6.10
CA SER A 266 -21.20 -17.90 6.55
C SER A 266 -21.13 -16.51 7.19
N PHE A 267 -22.04 -15.59 6.83
CA PHE A 267 -22.12 -14.27 7.47
C PHE A 267 -23.09 -14.25 8.66
N GLN A 268 -24.11 -15.13 8.68
CA GLN A 268 -24.96 -15.33 9.86
C GLN A 268 -24.13 -15.83 11.04
N ASP A 269 -23.18 -16.73 10.79
CA ASP A 269 -22.29 -17.31 11.81
C ASP A 269 -21.34 -16.26 12.44
N LEU A 270 -21.24 -15.05 11.86
CA LEU A 270 -20.50 -13.92 12.44
C LEU A 270 -21.31 -13.14 13.49
N LEU A 271 -22.59 -13.46 13.66
CA LEU A 271 -23.50 -12.78 14.59
C LEU A 271 -23.84 -13.68 15.78
N GLY A 272 -23.79 -13.12 16.97
CA GLY A 272 -24.40 -13.70 18.15
C GLY A 272 -25.91 -13.42 18.19
N PRO A 273 -26.71 -14.30 18.79
CA PRO A 273 -28.13 -14.06 18.98
C PRO A 273 -28.34 -12.82 19.88
N PRO A 274 -29.35 -11.97 19.60
CA PRO A 274 -29.69 -10.86 20.48
C PRO A 274 -30.28 -11.37 21.80
N GLU A 275 -30.12 -10.58 22.87
CA GLU A 275 -30.63 -10.91 24.21
C GLU A 275 -32.16 -10.79 24.27
N LYS A 276 -32.74 -9.84 23.52
CA LYS A 276 -34.19 -9.64 23.34
C LYS A 276 -34.52 -9.33 21.88
N ASP A 277 -35.77 -9.54 21.47
CA ASP A 277 -36.21 -9.20 20.10
C ASP A 277 -36.18 -7.69 19.79
N THR A 278 -36.14 -6.86 20.83
CA THR A 278 -35.95 -5.40 20.73
C THR A 278 -34.50 -5.00 20.49
N ASP A 279 -33.56 -5.93 20.69
CA ASP A 279 -32.13 -5.65 20.60
C ASP A 279 -31.61 -5.99 19.19
N PRO A 280 -30.58 -5.28 18.71
CA PRO A 280 -29.89 -5.65 17.48
C PRO A 280 -29.02 -6.90 17.71
N TYR A 281 -28.66 -7.55 16.61
CA TYR A 281 -27.62 -8.59 16.65
C TYR A 281 -26.28 -7.97 17.05
N LYS A 282 -25.41 -8.76 17.70
CA LYS A 282 -24.03 -8.36 18.02
C LYS A 282 -23.07 -9.21 17.20
N PHE A 283 -21.95 -8.64 16.76
CA PHE A 283 -20.90 -9.45 16.14
C PHE A 283 -20.23 -10.35 17.18
N THR A 284 -19.82 -11.54 16.76
CA THR A 284 -18.86 -12.36 17.51
C THR A 284 -17.47 -11.71 17.47
N ALA A 285 -16.49 -12.22 18.22
CA ALA A 285 -15.11 -11.71 18.17
C ALA A 285 -14.52 -11.80 16.76
N ILE A 286 -14.68 -12.97 16.11
CA ILE A 286 -14.28 -13.17 14.72
C ILE A 286 -15.11 -12.28 13.76
N GLY A 287 -16.42 -12.11 14.02
CA GLY A 287 -17.26 -11.20 13.25
C GLY A 287 -16.75 -9.75 13.30
N THR A 288 -16.39 -9.28 14.48
CA THR A 288 -15.83 -7.93 14.70
C THR A 288 -14.51 -7.78 13.97
N PHE A 289 -13.58 -8.73 14.15
CA PHE A 289 -12.30 -8.74 13.46
C PHE A 289 -12.44 -8.67 11.94
N LEU A 290 -13.28 -9.54 11.37
CA LEU A 290 -13.45 -9.62 9.91
C LEU A 290 -14.17 -8.39 9.35
N VAL A 291 -15.14 -7.82 10.09
CA VAL A 291 -15.79 -6.56 9.73
C VAL A 291 -14.80 -5.40 9.75
N ASP A 292 -13.99 -5.28 10.80
CA ASP A 292 -12.96 -4.25 10.90
C ASP A 292 -11.94 -4.38 9.77
N ARG A 293 -11.52 -5.62 9.47
CA ARG A 293 -10.62 -5.92 8.35
C ARG A 293 -11.26 -5.56 7.00
N TYR A 294 -12.53 -5.90 6.79
CA TYR A 294 -13.26 -5.53 5.58
C TYR A 294 -13.39 -4.01 5.44
N LEU A 295 -13.74 -3.30 6.51
CA LEU A 295 -13.84 -1.84 6.50
C LEU A 295 -12.49 -1.19 6.18
N HIS A 296 -11.41 -1.72 6.74
CA HIS A 296 -10.05 -1.27 6.43
C HIS A 296 -9.72 -1.40 4.94
N LEU A 297 -10.09 -2.53 4.32
CA LEU A 297 -9.87 -2.77 2.89
C LEU A 297 -10.82 -1.95 2.00
N ARG A 298 -12.08 -1.81 2.40
CA ARG A 298 -13.12 -1.12 1.62
C ARG A 298 -12.78 0.34 1.32
N TYR A 299 -12.17 1.03 2.27
CA TYR A 299 -11.86 2.47 2.16
C TYR A 299 -10.45 2.74 1.63
N GLN A 300 -9.71 1.70 1.26
CA GLN A 300 -8.38 1.86 0.67
C GLN A 300 -8.47 2.10 -0.83
N THR A 301 -7.66 3.04 -1.30
CA THR A 301 -7.43 3.27 -2.72
C THR A 301 -6.36 2.32 -3.27
N PRO A 302 -6.30 2.06 -4.58
CA PRO A 302 -5.22 1.30 -5.21
C PRO A 302 -3.82 1.73 -4.76
N LEU A 303 -3.55 3.05 -4.75
CA LEU A 303 -2.29 3.61 -4.27
C LEU A 303 -1.99 3.24 -2.81
N GLN A 304 -2.99 3.24 -1.93
CA GLN A 304 -2.83 2.81 -0.54
C GLN A 304 -2.59 1.30 -0.42
N HIS A 305 -3.20 0.48 -1.26
CA HIS A 305 -2.91 -0.96 -1.28
C HIS A 305 -1.45 -1.22 -1.67
N GLN A 306 -0.98 -0.60 -2.76
CA GLN A 306 0.39 -0.77 -3.26
C GLN A 306 1.42 -0.32 -2.22
N THR A 307 1.25 0.87 -1.67
CA THR A 307 2.23 1.48 -0.76
C THR A 307 2.28 0.87 0.63
N ARG A 308 1.17 0.30 1.13
CA ARG A 308 1.17 -0.44 2.40
C ARG A 308 1.75 -1.84 2.25
N GLY A 309 1.69 -2.39 1.03
CA GLY A 309 2.17 -3.74 0.70
C GLY A 309 3.65 -3.80 0.34
N THR A 310 4.28 -2.66 0.03
CA THR A 310 5.67 -2.65 -0.46
C THR A 310 6.67 -3.24 0.54
N SER A 311 7.56 -4.09 0.04
CA SER A 311 8.63 -4.70 0.82
C SER A 311 9.69 -3.68 1.22
N LEU A 312 9.74 -2.50 0.58
CA LEU A 312 10.69 -1.45 0.88
C LEU A 312 10.52 -0.88 2.30
N LEU A 313 9.31 -0.97 2.88
CA LEU A 313 9.04 -0.43 4.22
C LEU A 313 9.91 -1.06 5.32
N LYS A 314 10.39 -2.29 5.13
CA LYS A 314 11.25 -2.95 6.13
C LYS A 314 12.63 -2.30 6.28
N PHE A 315 13.08 -1.56 5.26
CA PHE A 315 14.34 -0.81 5.27
C PHE A 315 14.19 0.60 5.86
N LEU A 316 12.98 0.97 6.31
CA LEU A 316 12.75 2.21 7.08
C LEU A 316 12.99 2.04 8.58
N ALA A 317 13.38 0.83 9.02
CA ALA A 317 13.70 0.55 10.41
C ALA A 317 14.94 1.34 10.88
N ARG A 318 14.89 1.88 12.10
CA ARG A 318 15.95 2.68 12.73
C ARG A 318 16.29 2.16 14.12
N ASP A 319 17.33 2.73 14.72
CA ASP A 319 17.70 2.50 16.12
C ASP A 319 16.52 2.78 17.07
N LYS A 320 16.49 2.09 18.21
CA LYS A 320 15.35 2.06 19.15
C LYS A 320 14.92 3.43 19.69
N ASP A 321 15.83 4.39 19.72
CA ASP A 321 15.60 5.73 20.28
C ASP A 321 15.08 6.73 19.25
N LYS A 322 14.99 6.32 17.97
CA LYS A 322 14.58 7.18 16.85
C LYS A 322 13.12 6.93 16.44
N PRO A 323 12.43 7.95 15.90
CA PRO A 323 11.08 7.79 15.36
C PRO A 323 11.00 6.72 14.26
N ASP A 324 9.96 5.90 14.32
CA ASP A 324 9.67 4.85 13.35
C ASP A 324 9.18 5.44 12.02
N LEU A 325 10.08 5.52 11.03
CA LEU A 325 9.78 6.09 9.72
C LEU A 325 8.75 5.29 8.93
N GLN A 326 8.64 3.98 9.16
CA GLN A 326 7.59 3.16 8.54
C GLN A 326 6.21 3.64 9.02
N GLN A 327 6.06 3.90 10.33
CA GLN A 327 4.80 4.43 10.86
C GLN A 327 4.49 5.82 10.30
N PHE A 328 5.50 6.71 10.22
CA PHE A 328 5.32 8.03 9.60
C PHE A 328 4.81 7.93 8.17
N PHE A 329 5.46 7.10 7.36
CA PHE A 329 5.07 6.89 5.98
C PHE A 329 3.64 6.33 5.90
N LEU A 330 3.27 5.36 6.74
CA LEU A 330 1.93 4.79 6.78
C LEU A 330 0.84 5.79 7.23
N GLN A 331 1.17 6.84 7.99
CA GLN A 331 0.22 7.93 8.27
C GLN A 331 0.03 8.82 7.05
N LEU A 332 1.11 9.16 6.35
CA LEU A 332 1.07 9.93 5.11
C LEU A 332 0.26 9.20 4.02
N VAL A 333 0.44 7.88 3.88
CA VAL A 333 -0.34 7.03 2.98
C VAL A 333 -1.85 7.16 3.21
N LYS A 334 -2.31 7.40 4.45
CA LYS A 334 -3.75 7.60 4.74
C LYS A 334 -4.32 8.85 4.08
N ILE A 335 -3.52 9.91 4.01
CA ILE A 335 -3.93 11.19 3.40
C ILE A 335 -3.54 11.31 1.94
N GLY A 336 -2.64 10.45 1.45
CA GLY A 336 -2.09 10.44 0.10
C GLY A 336 -3.14 10.65 -1.01
N PRO A 337 -4.27 9.90 -1.03
CA PRO A 337 -5.29 10.06 -2.06
C PRO A 337 -5.95 11.45 -2.10
N TYR A 338 -5.94 12.19 -1.00
CA TYR A 338 -6.58 13.50 -0.90
C TYR A 338 -5.67 14.64 -1.37
N LEU A 339 -4.37 14.40 -1.53
CA LEU A 339 -3.40 15.43 -1.95
C LEU A 339 -3.67 15.98 -3.36
N TRP A 340 -4.33 15.15 -4.18
CA TRP A 340 -4.57 15.34 -5.62
C TRP A 340 -5.99 15.78 -5.95
N LEU A 341 -6.86 15.88 -4.95
CA LEU A 341 -8.23 16.30 -5.19
C LEU A 341 -8.23 17.71 -5.78
N GLY A 342 -8.81 17.83 -6.97
CA GLY A 342 -8.86 19.08 -7.72
C GLY A 342 -7.67 19.34 -8.63
N ASP A 343 -6.96 18.28 -9.09
CA ASP A 343 -5.99 18.35 -10.18
C ASP A 343 -6.51 19.21 -11.34
N LYS A 344 -5.68 20.19 -11.75
CA LYS A 344 -6.04 21.22 -12.73
C LYS A 344 -5.53 20.93 -14.12
N ILE A 345 -4.78 19.85 -14.33
CA ILE A 345 -4.19 19.48 -15.62
C ILE A 345 -5.16 18.55 -16.36
N PRO A 346 -5.89 19.06 -17.38
CA PRO A 346 -6.88 18.26 -18.10
C PRO A 346 -6.27 17.07 -18.84
N GLU A 347 -4.96 17.09 -19.08
CA GLU A 347 -4.19 16.04 -19.74
C GLU A 347 -4.29 14.67 -19.08
N VAL A 348 -4.60 14.65 -17.80
CA VAL A 348 -4.24 13.52 -16.97
C VAL A 348 -5.40 13.08 -16.09
N MET A 349 -6.51 12.70 -16.73
CA MET A 349 -7.48 11.84 -16.06
C MET A 349 -6.75 10.57 -15.61
N ASP A 350 -6.61 10.41 -14.29
CA ASP A 350 -5.97 9.31 -13.55
C ASP A 350 -4.47 9.41 -13.22
N HIS A 351 -3.80 10.59 -13.35
CA HIS A 351 -2.38 10.70 -12.96
C HIS A 351 -2.16 10.24 -11.52
N ALA A 352 -2.88 10.85 -10.59
CA ALA A 352 -2.69 10.58 -9.18
C ALA A 352 -2.88 9.12 -8.78
N LEU A 353 -3.81 8.40 -9.42
CA LEU A 353 -4.19 7.07 -8.96
C LEU A 353 -3.24 5.98 -9.46
N HIS A 354 -2.91 5.99 -10.75
CA HIS A 354 -2.13 4.92 -11.37
C HIS A 354 -0.65 5.27 -11.52
N HIS A 355 -0.28 6.55 -11.71
CA HIS A 355 1.13 6.95 -11.82
C HIS A 355 1.92 6.59 -10.58
N HIS A 356 1.48 7.10 -9.43
CA HIS A 356 2.15 6.83 -8.17
C HIS A 356 2.20 5.33 -7.86
N THR A 357 1.13 4.60 -8.18
CA THR A 357 1.11 3.13 -8.04
C THR A 357 2.22 2.48 -8.86
N ASN A 358 2.34 2.83 -10.15
CA ASN A 358 3.42 2.36 -11.02
C ASN A 358 4.81 2.78 -10.52
N LEU A 359 4.97 4.02 -10.04
CA LEU A 359 6.24 4.50 -9.49
C LEU A 359 6.69 3.68 -8.28
N PHE A 360 5.76 3.26 -7.41
CA PHE A 360 6.07 2.37 -6.30
C PHE A 360 6.44 0.96 -6.77
N GLU A 361 5.81 0.44 -7.82
CA GLU A 361 6.20 -0.84 -8.45
C GLU A 361 7.62 -0.76 -9.02
N ILE A 362 7.94 0.29 -9.77
CA ILE A 362 9.27 0.52 -10.36
C ILE A 362 10.32 0.68 -9.26
N ALA A 363 10.02 1.48 -8.23
CA ALA A 363 10.90 1.65 -7.08
C ALA A 363 11.16 0.31 -6.37
N GLU A 364 10.14 -0.53 -6.19
CA GLU A 364 10.29 -1.84 -5.56
C GLU A 364 11.13 -2.79 -6.41
N LEU A 365 10.83 -2.92 -7.71
CA LEU A 365 11.60 -3.76 -8.64
C LEU A 365 13.08 -3.36 -8.73
N MET A 366 13.36 -2.05 -8.67
CA MET A 366 14.71 -1.53 -8.77
C MET A 366 15.48 -1.61 -7.45
N LEU A 367 14.87 -1.18 -6.34
CA LEU A 367 15.58 -0.95 -5.08
C LEU A 367 15.60 -2.17 -4.16
N LEU A 368 14.57 -3.02 -4.16
CA LEU A 368 14.50 -4.19 -3.28
C LEU A 368 15.72 -5.12 -3.42
N PRO A 369 16.09 -5.60 -4.63
CA PRO A 369 17.23 -6.50 -4.76
C PRO A 369 18.58 -5.83 -4.43
N ILE A 370 18.67 -4.50 -4.59
CA ILE A 370 19.86 -3.74 -4.21
C ILE A 370 19.97 -3.66 -2.68
N LEU A 371 18.90 -3.27 -1.98
CA LEU A 371 18.88 -3.12 -0.53
C LEU A 371 19.02 -4.45 0.22
N GLU A 372 18.59 -5.56 -0.38
CA GLU A 372 18.88 -6.91 0.13
C GLU A 372 20.38 -7.24 0.05
N ALA A 373 21.06 -6.80 -1.00
CA ALA A 373 22.49 -7.06 -1.21
C ALA A 373 23.41 -6.06 -0.48
N ASP A 374 22.99 -4.80 -0.37
CA ASP A 374 23.71 -3.71 0.27
C ASP A 374 22.70 -2.81 1.02
N LYS A 375 22.58 -3.05 2.32
CA LYS A 375 21.68 -2.29 3.21
C LYS A 375 22.10 -0.82 3.36
N ASP A 376 23.35 -0.49 3.05
CA ASP A 376 23.89 0.86 3.18
C ASP A 376 23.73 1.69 1.88
N PHE A 377 23.14 1.10 0.83
CA PHE A 377 22.87 1.77 -0.44
C PHE A 377 22.01 3.04 -0.26
N LEU A 378 20.95 2.94 0.55
CA LEU A 378 20.14 4.06 1.02
C LEU A 378 19.94 3.96 2.51
N TRP A 379 20.18 5.05 3.23
CA TRP A 379 19.82 5.13 4.64
C TRP A 379 18.30 5.17 4.82
N PRO A 380 17.75 4.74 5.97
CA PRO A 380 16.31 4.76 6.24
C PRO A 380 15.67 6.13 5.97
N GLU A 381 16.36 7.22 6.31
CA GLU A 381 15.93 8.60 6.09
C GLU A 381 15.86 8.95 4.59
N GLU A 382 16.83 8.49 3.80
CA GLU A 382 16.91 8.74 2.37
C GLU A 382 15.83 7.97 1.61
N LEU A 383 15.63 6.71 1.98
CA LEU A 383 14.53 5.90 1.46
C LEU A 383 13.18 6.52 1.84
N PHE A 384 13.01 6.97 3.08
CA PHE A 384 11.79 7.67 3.50
C PHE A 384 11.51 8.90 2.64
N VAL A 385 12.52 9.76 2.43
CA VAL A 385 12.38 10.95 1.58
C VAL A 385 12.05 10.55 0.15
N LEU A 386 12.72 9.56 -0.43
CA LEU A 386 12.42 9.08 -1.78
C LEU A 386 10.96 8.60 -1.93
N LEU A 387 10.49 7.75 -1.02
CA LEU A 387 9.11 7.24 -1.05
C LEU A 387 8.08 8.36 -0.84
N CYS A 388 8.39 9.34 0.02
CA CYS A 388 7.54 10.53 0.19
C CYS A 388 7.58 11.46 -1.02
N THR A 389 8.72 11.60 -1.70
CA THR A 389 8.84 12.38 -2.93
C THR A 389 8.04 11.76 -4.05
N ILE A 390 8.07 10.42 -4.21
CA ILE A 390 7.16 9.71 -5.12
C ILE A 390 5.74 10.16 -4.83
N TYR A 391 5.30 10.12 -3.57
CA TYR A 391 3.98 10.64 -3.20
C TYR A 391 3.78 12.09 -3.62
N PHE A 392 4.64 13.04 -3.26
CA PHE A 392 4.26 14.46 -3.30
C PHE A 392 4.69 15.26 -4.55
N HIS A 393 5.54 14.71 -5.43
CA HIS A 393 6.23 15.50 -6.46
C HIS A 393 5.27 16.28 -7.39
N ASP A 394 4.11 15.70 -7.71
CA ASP A 394 3.10 16.30 -8.58
C ASP A 394 2.12 17.22 -7.85
N SER A 395 2.26 17.42 -6.54
CA SER A 395 1.22 18.04 -5.71
C SER A 395 0.98 19.51 -6.06
N GLY A 396 1.82 20.10 -6.91
CA GLY A 396 1.59 21.41 -7.52
C GLY A 396 0.45 21.46 -8.55
N HIS A 397 0.03 20.33 -9.13
CA HIS A 397 -1.03 20.28 -10.14
C HIS A 397 -2.39 20.78 -9.67
N VAL A 398 -2.66 20.74 -8.36
CA VAL A 398 -3.93 21.23 -7.81
C VAL A 398 -3.95 22.74 -7.59
N LEU A 399 -2.80 23.42 -7.69
CA LEU A 399 -2.69 24.86 -7.47
C LEU A 399 -3.07 25.64 -8.73
N SER A 400 -3.84 26.69 -8.55
CA SER A 400 -4.24 27.61 -9.63
C SER A 400 -3.40 28.89 -9.68
N HIS A 401 -2.53 29.12 -8.69
CA HIS A 401 -1.69 30.30 -8.54
C HIS A 401 -0.48 29.95 -7.66
N PHE A 402 0.55 30.79 -7.71
CA PHE A 402 1.63 30.71 -6.72
C PHE A 402 1.14 31.25 -5.37
N PRO A 403 1.60 30.69 -4.22
CA PRO A 403 1.19 31.18 -2.90
C PRO A 403 1.54 32.65 -2.64
N ASP A 404 2.64 33.15 -3.22
CA ASP A 404 3.09 34.55 -3.10
C ASP A 404 2.45 35.50 -4.13
N LYS A 405 1.62 34.97 -5.05
CA LYS A 405 0.91 35.75 -6.08
C LYS A 405 -0.55 35.25 -6.24
N PRO A 406 -1.41 35.40 -5.22
CA PRO A 406 -2.76 34.83 -5.22
C PRO A 406 -3.68 35.41 -6.31
N ASP A 407 -3.46 36.66 -6.71
CA ASP A 407 -4.28 37.36 -7.72
C ASP A 407 -3.88 37.04 -9.16
N ARG A 408 -2.81 36.25 -9.36
CA ARG A 408 -2.32 35.82 -10.67
C ARG A 408 -2.68 34.35 -10.92
N PRO A 409 -3.84 34.07 -11.54
CA PRO A 409 -4.18 32.73 -11.97
C PRO A 409 -3.17 32.21 -13.01
N LEU A 410 -2.99 30.89 -13.04
CA LEU A 410 -2.13 30.19 -13.97
C LEU A 410 -2.96 29.54 -15.08
N LEU A 411 -2.42 29.57 -16.29
CA LEU A 411 -2.94 28.74 -17.38
C LEU A 411 -2.58 27.26 -17.15
N PRO A 412 -3.34 26.31 -17.73
CA PRO A 412 -3.00 24.89 -17.67
C PRO A 412 -1.56 24.57 -18.10
N THR A 413 -1.04 25.23 -19.15
CA THR A 413 0.39 25.20 -19.55
C THR A 413 1.32 25.45 -18.37
N GLN A 414 1.06 26.54 -17.65
CA GLN A 414 1.93 27.03 -16.59
C GLN A 414 1.85 26.14 -15.37
N ILE A 415 0.65 25.66 -15.02
CA ILE A 415 0.50 24.68 -13.93
C ILE A 415 1.31 23.42 -14.27
N ARG A 416 1.22 22.91 -15.51
CA ARG A 416 1.93 21.70 -15.94
C ARG A 416 3.44 21.88 -15.96
N ASP A 417 3.91 22.99 -16.52
CA ASP A 417 5.34 23.25 -16.69
C ASP A 417 6.00 23.55 -15.32
N PHE A 418 5.30 24.23 -14.40
CA PHE A 418 5.84 24.65 -13.11
C PHE A 418 5.33 23.84 -11.91
N HIS A 419 4.67 22.71 -12.09
CA HIS A 419 4.10 21.92 -10.99
C HIS A 419 5.13 21.51 -9.93
N HIS A 420 6.37 21.22 -10.34
CA HIS A 420 7.47 20.89 -9.45
C HIS A 420 7.80 22.03 -8.46
N ILE A 421 7.77 23.28 -8.92
CA ILE A 421 7.96 24.47 -8.09
C ILE A 421 6.70 24.75 -7.26
N LEU A 422 5.52 24.63 -7.86
CA LEU A 422 4.25 24.76 -7.16
C LEU A 422 4.12 23.76 -6.01
N GLY A 423 4.56 22.51 -6.21
CA GLY A 423 4.62 21.48 -5.18
C GLY A 423 5.57 21.84 -4.05
N TYR A 424 6.78 22.33 -4.38
CA TYR A 424 7.72 22.84 -3.38
C TYR A 424 7.14 23.98 -2.53
N GLU A 425 6.57 25.01 -3.16
CA GLU A 425 5.97 26.14 -2.45
C GLU A 425 4.75 25.70 -1.61
N ARG A 426 3.96 24.75 -2.12
CA ARG A 426 2.83 24.14 -1.38
C ARG A 426 3.30 23.43 -0.12
N LEU A 427 4.37 22.63 -0.19
CA LEU A 427 4.89 21.88 0.95
C LEU A 427 5.62 22.76 1.97
N LYS A 428 6.16 23.89 1.53
CA LYS A 428 6.75 24.92 2.39
C LYS A 428 5.69 25.72 3.16
N SER A 429 4.47 25.80 2.63
CA SER A 429 3.36 26.56 3.23
C SER A 429 2.97 26.05 4.62
N GLU A 430 2.99 26.95 5.60
CA GLU A 430 2.52 26.70 6.97
C GLU A 430 1.03 26.35 7.01
N ASP A 431 0.20 27.08 6.26
CA ASP A 431 -1.25 26.82 6.20
C ASP A 431 -1.56 25.43 5.66
N TRP A 432 -0.84 25.01 4.61
CA TRP A 432 -1.02 23.68 4.06
C TRP A 432 -0.55 22.59 5.02
N ARG A 433 0.60 22.77 5.66
CA ARG A 433 1.09 21.85 6.70
C ARG A 433 0.08 21.70 7.84
N LYS A 434 -0.50 22.80 8.34
CA LYS A 434 -1.55 22.77 9.38
C LYS A 434 -2.77 21.98 8.91
N LYS A 435 -3.20 22.13 7.65
CA LYS A 435 -4.29 21.33 7.07
C LYS A 435 -3.95 19.83 7.02
N LEU A 436 -2.74 19.45 6.62
CA LEU A 436 -2.30 18.05 6.64
C LEU A 436 -2.37 17.46 8.06
N ILE A 437 -1.93 18.22 9.06
CA ILE A 437 -2.01 17.83 10.48
C ILE A 437 -3.47 17.66 10.93
N GLN A 438 -4.36 18.58 10.55
CA GLN A 438 -5.80 18.48 10.83
C GLN A 438 -6.44 17.26 10.16
N LEU A 439 -6.02 16.91 8.94
CA LEU A 439 -6.48 15.73 8.20
C LEU A 439 -5.95 14.41 8.77
N GLY A 440 -5.13 14.46 9.81
CA GLY A 440 -4.69 13.27 10.54
C GLY A 440 -3.22 12.91 10.36
N LEU A 441 -2.40 13.78 9.77
CA LEU A 441 -0.94 13.67 9.84
C LEU A 441 -0.47 13.93 11.28
N LYS A 442 -0.51 12.90 12.13
CA LYS A 442 -0.22 12.98 13.57
C LYS A 442 0.91 12.02 13.96
N TRP A 443 1.63 12.40 15.01
CA TRP A 443 2.61 11.56 15.71
C TRP A 443 2.15 11.29 17.15
N THR A 444 2.74 10.30 17.82
CA THR A 444 2.29 9.81 19.13
C THR A 444 2.93 10.46 20.36
N ASN A 445 3.89 11.41 20.29
CA ASN A 445 4.30 12.29 21.42
C ASN A 445 5.22 13.46 20.95
N ASP A 446 4.86 14.71 21.31
CA ASP A 446 5.57 16.02 21.23
C ASP A 446 5.97 16.73 19.90
N ASN A 447 6.00 18.08 20.01
CA ASN A 447 6.10 19.21 19.05
C ASN A 447 6.07 18.91 17.54
N HIS A 448 4.89 18.47 17.07
CA HIS A 448 4.64 17.88 15.75
C HIS A 448 4.84 18.80 14.54
N GLU A 449 4.70 20.12 14.70
CA GLU A 449 4.68 21.02 13.54
C GLU A 449 6.07 21.23 12.95
N GLN A 450 7.08 21.41 13.81
CA GLN A 450 8.45 21.73 13.38
C GLN A 450 9.14 20.54 12.69
N LEU A 451 8.85 19.31 13.11
CA LEU A 451 9.44 18.12 12.48
C LEU A 451 8.87 17.89 11.08
N TRP A 452 7.54 17.93 10.94
CA TRP A 452 6.90 17.83 9.63
C TRP A 452 7.26 19.00 8.73
N GLU A 453 7.48 20.19 9.28
CA GLU A 453 7.99 21.32 8.51
C GLU A 453 9.34 21.00 7.86
N LYS A 454 10.31 20.46 8.62
CA LYS A 454 11.62 20.07 8.07
C LYS A 454 11.47 19.00 6.99
N TYR A 455 10.68 17.95 7.27
CA TYR A 455 10.50 16.83 6.34
C TYR A 455 9.82 17.25 5.05
N LEU A 456 8.70 17.98 5.13
CA LEU A 456 7.97 18.43 3.95
C LEU A 456 8.80 19.42 3.11
N LYS A 457 9.60 20.28 3.74
CA LYS A 457 10.55 21.15 3.04
C LYS A 457 11.62 20.34 2.30
N LEU A 458 12.20 19.31 2.93
CA LEU A 458 13.17 18.42 2.29
C LEU A 458 12.53 17.64 1.13
N ILE A 459 11.39 16.99 1.36
CA ILE A 459 10.62 16.24 0.35
C ILE A 459 10.27 17.14 -0.83
N GLY A 460 9.79 18.37 -0.55
CA GLY A 460 9.47 19.36 -1.59
C GLY A 460 10.71 19.83 -2.33
N THR A 461 11.86 19.96 -1.66
CA THR A 461 13.12 20.32 -2.31
C THR A 461 13.55 19.24 -3.29
N ILE A 462 13.62 17.97 -2.85
CA ILE A 462 13.94 16.85 -3.75
C ILE A 462 12.92 16.75 -4.90
N GLY A 463 11.62 16.87 -4.59
CA GLY A 463 10.55 16.85 -5.58
C GLY A 463 10.65 17.99 -6.59
N MET A 464 11.11 19.18 -6.21
CA MET A 464 11.33 20.29 -7.15
C MET A 464 12.33 19.91 -8.25
N PHE A 465 13.39 19.17 -7.89
CA PHE A 465 14.46 18.80 -8.80
C PHE A 465 14.17 17.54 -9.63
N HIS A 466 12.94 17.03 -9.72
CA HIS A 466 12.66 15.86 -10.57
C HIS A 466 12.57 16.21 -12.07
N ARG A 467 12.32 17.47 -12.43
CA ARG A 467 12.27 17.88 -13.85
C ARG A 467 13.67 18.00 -14.44
N LYS A 468 13.84 17.55 -15.69
CA LYS A 468 15.10 17.63 -16.45
C LYS A 468 15.73 19.02 -16.45
N SER A 469 14.91 20.07 -16.56
CA SER A 469 15.34 21.47 -16.65
C SER A 469 15.92 22.03 -15.34
N MET A 470 15.73 21.33 -14.22
CA MET A 470 16.30 21.74 -12.94
C MET A 470 17.70 21.17 -12.81
N SER A 471 18.66 21.97 -12.36
CA SER A 471 20.05 21.51 -12.32
C SER A 471 20.39 20.72 -11.07
N LEU A 472 20.97 19.52 -11.23
CA LEU A 472 21.50 18.74 -10.11
C LEU A 472 22.96 19.04 -9.78
N LYS A 473 23.79 19.39 -10.78
CA LYS A 473 25.26 19.60 -10.66
C LYS A 473 25.65 20.99 -11.23
N GLN A 474 26.81 21.49 -10.81
CA GLN A 474 27.39 22.83 -11.04
C GLN A 474 27.64 23.30 -12.50
N ARG A 475 27.03 22.70 -13.52
CA ARG A 475 27.33 22.99 -14.94
C ARG A 475 26.28 23.84 -15.66
N GLU A 476 25.16 24.16 -15.03
CA GLU A 476 24.03 24.85 -15.69
C GLU A 476 23.74 26.20 -15.04
N LYS A 477 23.22 27.14 -15.84
CA LYS A 477 22.70 28.41 -15.30
C LYS A 477 21.54 28.13 -14.34
N PRO A 478 21.32 28.96 -13.31
CA PRO A 478 20.15 28.85 -12.45
C PRO A 478 18.86 28.78 -13.26
N TYR A 479 17.93 27.91 -12.87
CA TYR A 479 16.63 27.80 -13.51
C TYR A 479 15.79 29.03 -13.15
N PHE A 480 15.39 29.82 -14.13
CA PHE A 480 14.53 30.98 -13.91
C PHE A 480 13.06 30.60 -14.11
N CYS A 481 12.23 30.86 -13.10
CA CYS A 481 10.78 30.77 -13.23
C CYS A 481 10.22 32.19 -13.48
N PRO A 482 9.82 32.52 -14.71
CA PRO A 482 9.35 33.88 -15.05
C PRO A 482 7.98 34.20 -14.43
N VAL A 483 7.21 33.18 -14.02
CA VAL A 483 5.91 33.38 -13.41
C VAL A 483 6.04 33.94 -11.99
N ASN A 484 6.93 33.39 -11.17
CA ASN A 484 7.19 33.91 -9.83
C ASN A 484 8.36 34.92 -9.80
N GLY A 485 9.20 34.97 -10.83
CA GLY A 485 10.34 35.88 -10.97
C GLY A 485 11.57 35.45 -10.17
N LYS A 486 11.64 34.18 -9.73
CA LYS A 486 12.74 33.64 -8.92
C LYS A 486 13.68 32.78 -9.77
N SER A 487 14.97 32.82 -9.44
CA SER A 487 15.99 31.90 -9.95
C SER A 487 16.27 30.82 -8.92
N TYR A 488 16.43 29.59 -9.38
CA TYR A 488 16.67 28.40 -8.59
C TYR A 488 18.05 27.84 -8.94
N GLU A 489 18.98 27.92 -8.00
CA GLU A 489 20.35 27.39 -8.17
C GLU A 489 20.38 25.86 -8.20
N SER A 490 21.52 25.30 -8.59
CA SER A 490 21.72 23.85 -8.57
C SER A 490 21.60 23.28 -7.15
N LEU A 491 21.15 22.03 -7.05
CA LEU A 491 21.02 21.36 -5.75
C LEU A 491 22.39 21.17 -5.05
N THR A 492 23.49 21.12 -5.80
CA THR A 492 24.84 21.10 -5.23
C THR A 492 25.30 22.42 -4.59
N GLU A 493 24.84 23.57 -5.08
CA GLU A 493 25.43 24.88 -4.72
C GLU A 493 24.74 25.61 -3.59
N ALA A 494 23.40 25.55 -3.52
CA ALA A 494 22.71 26.45 -2.61
C ALA A 494 22.97 26.05 -1.15
N ARG A 495 23.58 26.97 -0.40
CA ARG A 495 23.85 26.79 1.04
C ARG A 495 22.60 26.78 1.90
N ASP A 496 21.48 27.27 1.35
CA ASP A 496 20.25 27.54 2.09
C ASP A 496 19.12 26.56 1.77
N TRP A 497 19.37 25.48 1.01
CA TRP A 497 18.35 24.46 0.83
C TRP A 497 18.00 23.81 2.17
N PRO A 498 16.70 23.61 2.48
CA PRO A 498 16.28 23.05 3.77
C PRO A 498 16.47 21.54 3.80
N LEU A 499 17.72 21.08 3.73
CA LEU A 499 18.11 19.68 3.67
C LEU A 499 18.16 19.00 5.05
N ASN A 500 17.45 19.55 6.02
CA ASN A 500 17.48 19.08 7.41
C ASN A 500 16.50 17.91 7.60
N PHE A 501 17.00 16.83 8.19
CA PHE A 501 16.23 15.70 8.67
C PHE A 501 16.44 15.57 10.18
N GLU A 502 15.43 15.92 10.97
CA GLU A 502 15.54 16.04 12.44
C GLU A 502 16.60 17.08 12.84
N GLU A 503 17.58 16.68 13.62
CA GLU A 503 18.74 17.49 14.04
C GLU A 503 19.93 17.37 13.07
N ASN A 504 19.87 16.41 12.13
CA ASN A 504 20.93 16.17 11.14
C ASN A 504 20.58 16.83 9.79
N SER A 505 21.55 17.00 8.92
CA SER A 505 21.34 17.45 7.54
C SER A 505 21.80 16.40 6.53
N PHE A 506 21.05 16.28 5.44
CA PHE A 506 21.52 15.56 4.27
C PHE A 506 22.65 16.39 3.67
N SER A 507 23.76 15.74 3.32
CA SER A 507 24.75 16.41 2.47
C SER A 507 24.12 16.72 1.11
N ASN A 508 24.54 17.83 0.49
CA ASN A 508 24.08 18.18 -0.86
C ASN A 508 24.31 17.03 -1.86
N HIS A 509 25.41 16.29 -1.71
CA HIS A 509 25.69 15.11 -2.53
C HIS A 509 24.58 14.05 -2.37
N ARG A 510 24.27 13.62 -1.14
CA ARG A 510 23.22 12.62 -0.92
C ARG A 510 21.84 13.09 -1.36
N ALA A 511 21.51 14.38 -1.18
CA ALA A 511 20.27 14.96 -1.71
C ALA A 511 20.21 14.86 -3.26
N VAL A 512 21.31 15.18 -3.94
CA VAL A 512 21.46 15.03 -5.40
C VAL A 512 21.31 13.58 -5.84
N TYR A 513 21.85 12.65 -5.06
CA TYR A 513 21.71 11.22 -5.33
C TYR A 513 20.26 10.73 -5.21
N VAL A 514 19.53 11.11 -4.16
CA VAL A 514 18.11 10.78 -3.99
C VAL A 514 17.27 11.39 -5.13
N ALA A 515 17.52 12.65 -5.50
CA ALA A 515 16.85 13.29 -6.62
C ALA A 515 17.14 12.58 -7.95
N ALA A 516 18.39 12.15 -8.19
CA ALA A 516 18.78 11.39 -9.36
C ALA A 516 18.07 10.02 -9.44
N LEU A 517 17.98 9.30 -8.33
CA LEU A 517 17.21 8.05 -8.26
C LEU A 517 15.73 8.28 -8.59
N PHE A 518 15.15 9.33 -8.03
CA PHE A 518 13.75 9.67 -8.29
C PHE A 518 13.51 9.99 -9.77
N ARG A 519 14.39 10.75 -10.42
CA ARG A 519 14.30 11.04 -11.87
C ARG A 519 14.27 9.78 -12.73
N ILE A 520 15.11 8.79 -12.41
CA ILE A 520 15.10 7.52 -13.13
C ILE A 520 13.76 6.82 -12.94
N ILE A 521 13.31 6.66 -11.68
CA ILE A 521 12.05 6.00 -11.36
C ILE A 521 10.87 6.66 -12.10
N ASP A 522 10.80 8.00 -12.05
CA ASP A 522 9.79 8.81 -12.73
C ASP A 522 9.83 8.64 -14.26
N SER A 523 11.04 8.67 -14.85
CA SER A 523 11.22 8.55 -16.30
C SER A 523 10.85 7.18 -16.89
N LEU A 524 10.86 6.13 -16.07
CA LEU A 524 10.60 4.76 -16.51
C LEU A 524 9.12 4.43 -16.61
N ASP A 525 8.27 5.24 -16.00
CA ASP A 525 6.86 4.98 -15.97
C ASP A 525 6.21 5.37 -17.32
N ASN A 526 5.58 4.37 -17.93
CA ASN A 526 4.86 4.48 -19.20
C ASN A 526 3.39 4.10 -18.99
N GLN A 527 2.48 4.67 -19.79
CA GLN A 527 1.06 4.71 -19.43
C GLN A 527 0.23 3.55 -19.99
N VAL A 528 0.83 2.49 -20.56
CA VAL A 528 0.05 1.36 -21.10
C VAL A 528 -0.83 0.73 -20.02
N THR A 529 -0.38 0.62 -18.78
CA THR A 529 -1.22 0.13 -17.67
C THR A 529 -2.25 1.14 -17.16
N ARG A 530 -2.07 2.43 -17.42
CA ARG A 530 -3.05 3.49 -17.07
C ARG A 530 -4.14 3.66 -18.11
N ALA A 531 -3.89 3.11 -19.29
CA ALA A 531 -4.78 3.23 -20.42
C ALA A 531 -6.18 2.67 -20.09
N GLY A 532 -6.18 1.61 -19.28
CA GLY A 532 -7.35 0.79 -19.05
C GLY A 532 -7.60 -0.15 -20.22
N THR A 533 -8.83 -0.65 -20.34
CA THR A 533 -9.24 -1.46 -21.48
C THR A 533 -9.38 -0.61 -22.75
N GLY A 534 -9.46 -1.27 -23.92
CA GLY A 534 -9.69 -0.56 -25.19
C GLY A 534 -10.99 0.24 -25.21
N GLU A 535 -12.00 -0.18 -24.45
CA GLU A 535 -13.26 0.53 -24.26
C GLU A 535 -13.09 1.77 -23.37
N GLU A 536 -12.32 1.67 -22.28
CA GLU A 536 -12.02 2.81 -21.39
C GLU A 536 -11.27 3.91 -22.14
N ILE A 537 -10.29 3.53 -22.96
CA ILE A 537 -9.56 4.47 -23.83
C ILE A 537 -10.51 5.21 -24.78
N GLN A 538 -11.45 4.50 -25.41
CA GLN A 538 -12.41 5.08 -26.34
C GLN A 538 -13.37 6.05 -25.62
N ILE A 539 -13.87 5.68 -24.44
CA ILE A 539 -14.73 6.55 -23.63
C ILE A 539 -13.96 7.80 -23.19
N LYS A 540 -12.72 7.65 -22.69
CA LYS A 540 -11.85 8.76 -22.31
C LYS A 540 -11.63 9.73 -23.46
N ALA A 541 -11.34 9.23 -24.66
CA ALA A 541 -11.20 10.07 -25.85
C ALA A 541 -12.48 10.84 -26.20
N ALA A 542 -13.65 10.20 -26.10
CA ALA A 542 -14.94 10.85 -26.34
C ALA A 542 -15.23 11.95 -25.30
N VAL A 543 -14.95 11.70 -24.02
CA VAL A 543 -15.10 12.69 -22.93
C VAL A 543 -14.19 13.88 -23.15
N LEU A 544 -12.91 13.66 -23.46
CA LEU A 544 -11.95 14.73 -23.75
C LEU A 544 -12.41 15.63 -24.91
N LYS A 545 -12.97 15.03 -25.96
CA LYS A 545 -13.54 15.77 -27.10
C LYS A 545 -14.76 16.61 -26.70
N ALA A 546 -15.70 16.03 -25.96
CA ALA A 546 -16.88 16.75 -25.48
C ALA A 546 -16.50 17.91 -24.54
N ASP A 547 -15.54 17.67 -23.65
CA ASP A 547 -15.00 18.68 -22.75
C ASP A 547 -14.28 19.81 -23.49
N ALA A 548 -13.57 19.49 -24.58
CA ALA A 548 -12.94 20.49 -25.45
C ALA A 548 -13.99 21.36 -26.14
N GLU A 549 -15.07 20.76 -26.65
CA GLU A 549 -16.20 21.49 -27.24
C GLU A 549 -16.89 22.40 -26.21
N ALA A 550 -17.04 21.94 -24.96
CA ALA A 550 -17.59 22.76 -23.88
C ALA A 550 -16.73 24.01 -23.60
N GLU A 551 -15.40 23.88 -23.56
CA GLU A 551 -14.51 25.04 -23.40
C GLU A 551 -14.52 25.97 -24.62
N LYS A 552 -14.72 25.44 -25.84
CA LYS A 552 -14.93 26.29 -27.03
C LYS A 552 -16.21 27.11 -26.92
N HIS A 553 -17.30 26.51 -26.46
CA HIS A 553 -18.54 27.25 -26.21
C HIS A 553 -18.35 28.31 -25.12
N ARG A 554 -17.61 27.99 -24.04
CA ARG A 554 -17.24 28.97 -23.01
C ARG A 554 -16.42 30.11 -23.60
N LYS A 555 -15.42 29.82 -24.43
CA LYS A 555 -14.62 30.82 -25.15
C LYS A 555 -15.54 31.75 -25.96
N GLU A 556 -16.49 31.19 -26.72
CA GLU A 556 -17.42 31.96 -27.55
C GLU A 556 -18.40 32.81 -26.71
N ALA A 557 -18.90 32.28 -25.59
CA ALA A 557 -19.73 33.05 -24.67
C ALA A 557 -18.97 34.26 -24.09
N VAL A 558 -17.71 34.07 -23.69
CA VAL A 558 -16.87 35.19 -23.21
C VAL A 558 -16.57 36.18 -24.34
N ARG A 559 -16.38 35.70 -25.58
CA ARG A 559 -16.24 36.56 -26.76
C ARG A 559 -17.45 37.49 -26.92
N GLN A 560 -18.65 36.94 -26.85
CA GLN A 560 -19.90 37.70 -26.98
C GLN A 560 -20.06 38.73 -25.85
N LEU A 561 -19.65 38.38 -24.62
CA LEU A 561 -19.60 39.34 -23.51
C LEU A 561 -18.63 40.49 -23.77
N LEU A 562 -17.43 40.20 -24.29
CA LEU A 562 -16.45 41.24 -24.67
C LEU A 562 -16.98 42.14 -25.80
N GLU A 563 -17.60 41.55 -26.81
CA GLU A 563 -18.20 42.28 -27.94
C GLU A 563 -19.42 43.11 -27.54
N GLY A 564 -20.20 42.67 -26.53
CA GLY A 564 -21.31 43.43 -25.97
C GLY A 564 -20.89 44.52 -24.99
N TYR A 565 -19.77 44.32 -24.29
CA TYR A 565 -19.23 45.28 -23.32
C TYR A 565 -18.46 46.44 -23.98
N LEU A 566 -17.76 46.17 -25.09
CA LEU A 566 -16.99 47.15 -25.83
C LEU A 566 -17.71 47.60 -27.10
N ASN A 567 -17.36 48.76 -27.66
CA ASN A 567 -17.83 49.10 -29.00
C ASN A 567 -17.26 48.09 -30.03
N ARG A 568 -18.00 47.87 -31.12
CA ARG A 568 -17.71 46.81 -32.11
C ARG A 568 -16.28 46.87 -32.69
N ASN A 569 -15.75 48.05 -32.93
CA ASN A 569 -14.41 48.23 -33.51
C ASN A 569 -13.30 47.98 -32.47
N SER A 570 -13.48 48.47 -31.24
CA SER A 570 -12.57 48.22 -30.12
C SER A 570 -12.55 46.73 -29.75
N ALA A 571 -13.70 46.06 -29.72
CA ALA A 571 -13.81 44.63 -29.46
C ALA A 571 -13.06 43.80 -30.50
N ALA A 572 -13.30 44.06 -31.79
CA ALA A 572 -12.66 43.33 -32.88
C ALA A 572 -11.13 43.50 -32.87
N SER A 573 -10.64 44.72 -32.64
CA SER A 573 -9.21 45.00 -32.53
C SER A 573 -8.59 44.32 -31.31
N LEU A 574 -9.24 44.36 -30.15
CA LEU A 574 -8.79 43.69 -28.93
C LEU A 574 -8.70 42.18 -29.13
N LEU A 575 -9.80 41.56 -29.57
CA LEU A 575 -9.90 40.11 -29.79
C LEU A 575 -8.86 39.60 -30.79
N SER A 576 -8.58 40.36 -31.86
CA SER A 576 -7.52 40.02 -32.81
C SER A 576 -6.15 39.92 -32.13
N GLY A 577 -5.78 40.92 -31.31
CA GLY A 577 -4.52 40.89 -30.55
C GLY A 577 -4.47 39.75 -29.51
N VAL A 578 -5.60 39.48 -28.85
CA VAL A 578 -5.71 38.40 -27.87
C VAL A 578 -5.66 37.02 -28.54
N ASP A 579 -6.29 36.83 -29.70
CA ASP A 579 -6.21 35.59 -30.48
C ASP A 579 -4.78 35.32 -30.99
N ASP A 580 -4.03 36.36 -31.38
CA ASP A 580 -2.63 36.23 -31.74
C ASP A 580 -1.75 35.87 -30.54
N LEU A 581 -2.04 36.42 -29.36
CA LEU A 581 -1.42 36.00 -28.09
C LEU A 581 -1.71 34.52 -27.79
N ILE A 582 -2.96 34.07 -27.93
CA ILE A 582 -3.35 32.66 -27.76
C ILE A 582 -2.60 31.76 -28.75
N LYS A 583 -2.47 32.16 -30.02
CA LYS A 583 -1.68 31.41 -31.03
C LYS A 583 -0.21 31.30 -30.63
N ARG A 584 0.39 32.37 -30.11
CA ARG A 584 1.78 32.33 -29.61
C ARG A 584 1.93 31.38 -28.42
N ILE A 585 1.00 31.41 -27.46
CA ILE A 585 1.00 30.52 -26.28
C ILE A 585 0.86 29.05 -26.71
N THR A 586 -0.15 28.73 -27.50
CA THR A 586 -0.45 27.36 -27.98
C THR A 586 0.60 26.85 -28.97
N GLY A 587 1.17 27.73 -29.80
CA GLY A 587 2.28 27.42 -30.69
C GLY A 587 3.57 27.09 -29.92
N ALA A 588 3.89 27.87 -28.90
CA ALA A 588 5.04 27.60 -28.02
C ALA A 588 4.91 26.23 -27.32
N TYR A 589 3.69 25.87 -26.92
CA TYR A 589 3.37 24.56 -26.37
C TYR A 589 3.64 23.43 -27.37
N ARG A 590 3.03 23.45 -28.57
CA ARG A 590 3.25 22.38 -29.58
C ARG A 590 4.73 22.24 -29.94
N ALA A 591 5.42 23.37 -30.05
CA ALA A 591 6.83 23.35 -30.40
C ALA A 591 7.68 22.72 -29.28
N ALA A 592 7.31 22.90 -28.00
CA ALA A 592 7.96 22.22 -26.88
C ALA A 592 7.73 20.70 -26.90
N GLU A 593 6.52 20.24 -27.24
CA GLU A 593 6.20 18.81 -27.39
C GLU A 593 7.03 18.14 -28.51
N ILE A 594 7.25 18.84 -29.62
CA ILE A 594 8.02 18.32 -30.76
C ILE A 594 9.52 18.34 -30.48
N THR A 595 10.06 19.43 -29.94
CA THR A 595 11.52 19.60 -29.81
C THR A 595 12.09 19.03 -28.52
N GLY A 596 11.23 18.66 -27.57
CA GLY A 596 11.64 18.42 -26.18
C GLY A 596 11.95 19.74 -25.47
N HIS A 597 11.77 19.80 -24.16
CA HIS A 597 12.04 21.01 -23.37
C HIS A 597 13.53 21.43 -23.34
N GLU A 598 14.44 20.65 -23.93
CA GLU A 598 15.90 20.85 -23.96
C GLU A 598 16.33 22.14 -24.71
N ASN A 599 15.52 22.66 -25.63
CA ASN A 599 15.91 23.79 -26.51
C ASN A 599 15.24 25.13 -26.15
N LYS A 600 14.94 25.40 -24.87
CA LYS A 600 14.54 26.77 -24.46
C LYS A 600 15.69 27.78 -24.64
N GLU A 601 16.95 27.38 -24.45
CA GLU A 601 18.11 28.30 -24.54
C GLU A 601 18.60 28.60 -25.96
N THR A 602 18.52 27.67 -26.91
CA THR A 602 18.98 27.87 -28.30
C THR A 602 17.97 28.58 -29.20
N THR A 603 16.69 28.63 -28.80
CA THR A 603 15.62 29.23 -29.63
C THR A 603 15.23 30.65 -29.23
N GLY A 604 15.85 31.25 -28.21
CA GLY A 604 15.53 32.61 -27.77
C GLY A 604 14.05 32.80 -27.39
N ARG A 605 13.40 31.74 -26.88
CA ARG A 605 11.98 31.79 -26.50
C ARG A 605 11.83 32.54 -25.19
N GLU A 606 11.66 33.87 -25.27
CA GLU A 606 11.10 34.65 -24.16
C GLU A 606 9.74 34.05 -23.78
N GLU A 607 9.62 33.60 -22.53
CA GLU A 607 8.33 33.17 -22.01
C GLU A 607 7.38 34.37 -22.04
N ILE A 608 6.22 34.15 -22.65
CA ILE A 608 5.28 35.23 -22.93
C ILE A 608 4.74 35.77 -21.60
N ASN A 609 5.08 37.01 -21.26
CA ASN A 609 4.52 37.69 -20.11
C ASN A 609 3.06 38.09 -20.42
N ILE A 610 2.14 37.16 -20.19
CA ILE A 610 0.72 37.30 -20.53
C ILE A 610 0.12 38.56 -19.91
N GLU A 611 0.49 38.90 -18.67
CA GLU A 611 -0.03 40.09 -17.98
C GLU A 611 0.43 41.38 -18.67
N GLN A 612 1.71 41.45 -19.03
CA GLN A 612 2.27 42.60 -19.75
C GLN A 612 1.66 42.73 -21.15
N GLU A 613 1.45 41.61 -21.85
CA GLU A 613 0.86 41.57 -23.19
C GLU A 613 -0.64 41.92 -23.17
N ILE A 614 -1.38 41.45 -22.16
CA ILE A 614 -2.76 41.88 -21.93
C ILE A 614 -2.80 43.36 -21.60
N GLY A 615 -1.93 43.82 -20.68
CA GLY A 615 -1.85 45.22 -20.28
C GLY A 615 -1.52 46.16 -21.44
N SER A 616 -0.56 45.80 -22.29
CA SER A 616 -0.20 46.57 -23.50
C SER A 616 -1.36 46.61 -24.50
N THR A 617 -2.06 45.48 -24.68
CA THR A 617 -3.21 45.38 -25.58
C THR A 617 -4.41 46.18 -25.07
N LEU A 618 -4.68 46.17 -23.76
CA LEU A 618 -5.77 46.94 -23.16
C LEU A 618 -5.46 48.44 -23.15
N ASN A 619 -4.25 48.83 -22.75
CA ASN A 619 -3.84 50.24 -22.67
C ASN A 619 -3.85 50.95 -24.02
N SER A 620 -3.62 50.23 -25.11
CA SER A 620 -3.68 50.78 -26.46
C SER A 620 -5.11 50.88 -27.01
N LYS A 621 -6.11 50.19 -26.43
CA LYS A 621 -7.42 49.97 -27.08
C LYS A 621 -8.65 50.35 -26.25
N ILE A 622 -8.52 50.53 -24.93
CA ILE A 622 -9.66 50.76 -24.03
C ILE A 622 -9.38 51.93 -23.07
N SER A 623 -10.32 52.87 -22.99
CA SER A 623 -10.24 54.07 -22.16
C SER A 623 -11.06 54.01 -20.86
N GLN A 624 -12.04 53.09 -20.73
CA GLN A 624 -12.92 52.97 -19.55
C GLN A 624 -12.95 51.54 -19.00
N ASP A 625 -13.05 51.41 -17.68
CA ASP A 625 -13.21 50.17 -16.89
C ASP A 625 -12.32 48.99 -17.36
N LYS A 626 -11.01 49.24 -17.26
CA LYS A 626 -9.94 48.32 -17.65
C LYS A 626 -9.92 47.03 -16.84
N ASP A 627 -10.41 47.04 -15.59
CA ASP A 627 -10.37 45.89 -14.69
C ASP A 627 -11.32 44.78 -15.16
N LEU A 628 -12.58 45.12 -15.47
CA LEU A 628 -13.53 44.14 -15.99
C LEU A 628 -13.10 43.62 -17.38
N ALA A 629 -12.63 44.50 -18.26
CA ALA A 629 -12.09 44.11 -19.55
C ALA A 629 -10.90 43.14 -19.41
N GLN A 630 -9.99 43.41 -18.47
CA GLN A 630 -8.86 42.54 -18.18
C GLN A 630 -9.30 41.16 -17.69
N LYS A 631 -10.27 41.10 -16.78
CA LYS A 631 -10.83 39.84 -16.27
C LYS A 631 -11.52 39.03 -17.37
N LEU A 632 -12.29 39.68 -18.24
CA LEU A 632 -12.94 39.03 -19.38
C LEU A 632 -11.93 38.53 -20.42
N VAL A 633 -10.90 39.32 -20.73
CA VAL A 633 -9.79 38.88 -21.61
C VAL A 633 -9.07 37.68 -20.99
N TRP A 634 -8.82 37.68 -19.68
CA TRP A 634 -8.23 36.53 -19.02
C TRP A 634 -9.11 35.28 -19.12
N LEU A 635 -10.42 35.41 -18.87
CA LEU A 635 -11.37 34.30 -19.01
C LEU A 635 -11.42 33.77 -20.45
N TYR A 636 -11.29 34.65 -21.44
CA TYR A 636 -11.24 34.28 -22.85
C TYR A 636 -9.97 33.49 -23.17
N ILE A 637 -8.80 33.95 -22.68
CA ILE A 637 -7.52 33.25 -22.84
C ILE A 637 -7.52 31.90 -22.11
N ASP A 638 -8.01 31.85 -20.86
CA ASP A 638 -8.14 30.61 -20.07
C ASP A 638 -9.01 29.59 -20.79
N ALA A 639 -10.21 29.98 -21.23
CA ALA A 639 -11.12 29.09 -21.96
C ALA A 639 -10.51 28.61 -23.29
N ALA A 640 -9.88 29.52 -24.05
CA ALA A 640 -9.24 29.17 -25.32
C ALA A 640 -8.06 28.21 -25.14
N CYS A 641 -7.23 28.45 -24.12
CA CYS A 641 -6.14 27.55 -23.79
C CYS A 641 -6.71 26.20 -23.33
N ARG A 642 -7.64 26.15 -22.37
CA ARG A 642 -8.26 24.89 -21.91
C ARG A 642 -8.86 24.08 -23.06
N ALA A 643 -9.55 24.72 -24.00
CA ALA A 643 -10.06 24.07 -25.20
C ALA A 643 -8.94 23.42 -26.01
N PHE A 644 -7.92 24.21 -26.39
CA PHE A 644 -6.76 23.73 -27.12
C PHE A 644 -6.06 22.56 -26.40
N PHE A 645 -5.88 22.69 -25.09
CA PHE A 645 -5.27 21.65 -24.26
C PHE A 645 -6.04 20.35 -24.32
N LYS A 646 -7.36 20.40 -24.10
CA LYS A 646 -8.23 19.22 -24.16
C LYS A 646 -8.21 18.56 -25.55
N GLU A 647 -8.07 19.33 -26.63
CA GLU A 647 -7.93 18.81 -27.99
C GLU A 647 -6.60 18.08 -28.27
N GLU A 648 -5.50 18.51 -27.65
CA GLU A 648 -4.20 17.85 -27.82
C GLU A 648 -4.07 16.55 -27.01
N GLN A 649 -4.98 16.29 -26.08
CA GLN A 649 -4.84 15.16 -25.15
C GLN A 649 -4.82 13.79 -25.78
N PRO A 650 -5.65 13.46 -26.78
CA PRO A 650 -5.58 12.15 -27.39
C PRO A 650 -4.18 11.85 -27.96
N ARG A 651 -3.48 12.85 -28.52
CA ARG A 651 -2.10 12.68 -29.02
C ARG A 651 -1.11 12.41 -27.90
N HIS A 652 -1.17 13.21 -26.83
CA HIS A 652 -0.29 13.04 -25.68
C HIS A 652 -0.51 11.68 -25.02
N TYR A 653 -1.77 11.28 -24.87
CA TYR A 653 -2.14 9.99 -24.33
C TYR A 653 -1.61 8.83 -25.19
N LEU A 654 -1.80 8.88 -26.52
CA LEU A 654 -1.28 7.86 -27.45
C LEU A 654 0.25 7.71 -27.35
N LYS A 655 1.00 8.80 -27.17
CA LYS A 655 2.45 8.78 -26.96
C LYS A 655 2.83 7.93 -25.75
N HIS A 656 2.07 8.03 -24.67
CA HIS A 656 2.35 7.26 -23.46
C HIS A 656 1.93 5.80 -23.54
N LEU A 657 1.12 5.42 -24.54
CA LEU A 657 0.78 4.04 -24.84
C LEU A 657 1.82 3.33 -25.71
N ALA A 658 2.88 4.03 -26.13
CA ALA A 658 3.84 3.52 -27.11
C ALA A 658 4.76 2.40 -26.58
N LEU A 659 4.88 2.23 -25.26
CA LEU A 659 5.80 1.30 -24.62
C LEU A 659 5.07 0.39 -23.63
N GLU A 660 5.37 -0.90 -23.66
CA GLU A 660 5.00 -1.84 -22.59
C GLU A 660 5.73 -1.47 -21.28
N ASN A 661 5.21 -1.92 -20.14
CA ASN A 661 5.90 -1.77 -18.85
C ASN A 661 7.37 -2.20 -18.95
N PRO A 662 8.31 -1.39 -18.42
CA PRO A 662 9.72 -1.73 -18.48
C PRO A 662 9.99 -3.02 -17.72
N ARG A 663 10.84 -3.89 -18.27
CA ARG A 663 11.35 -5.04 -17.50
C ARG A 663 12.63 -4.62 -16.81
N ILE A 664 12.62 -4.67 -15.49
CA ILE A 664 13.75 -4.29 -14.65
C ILE A 664 14.35 -5.57 -14.07
N SER A 665 15.66 -5.74 -14.23
CA SER A 665 16.41 -6.84 -13.65
C SER A 665 17.66 -6.34 -12.93
N TYR A 666 18.06 -7.06 -11.88
CA TYR A 666 19.23 -6.75 -11.08
C TYR A 666 20.29 -7.84 -11.24
N SER A 667 21.55 -7.42 -11.29
CA SER A 667 22.71 -8.30 -11.22
C SER A 667 23.84 -7.65 -10.44
N GLN A 668 24.72 -8.47 -9.87
CA GLN A 668 25.97 -8.00 -9.30
C GLN A 668 26.88 -7.52 -10.43
N GLY A 669 27.31 -6.26 -10.35
CA GLY A 669 28.26 -5.68 -11.28
C GLY A 669 29.63 -6.32 -11.17
N SER A 670 30.33 -6.43 -12.31
CA SER A 670 31.69 -6.98 -12.37
C SER A 670 32.77 -6.05 -11.81
N GLU A 671 32.45 -4.77 -11.64
CA GLU A 671 33.37 -3.75 -11.13
C GLU A 671 33.18 -3.55 -9.63
N ALA A 672 34.24 -3.70 -8.84
CA ALA A 672 34.17 -3.50 -7.39
C ALA A 672 33.66 -2.11 -6.99
N LYS A 673 33.85 -1.09 -7.84
CA LYS A 673 33.36 0.28 -7.61
C LYS A 673 31.88 0.47 -7.95
N VAL A 674 31.28 -0.42 -8.74
CA VAL A 674 29.89 -0.35 -9.20
C VAL A 674 29.26 -1.75 -9.08
N PRO A 675 29.04 -2.24 -7.84
CA PRO A 675 28.59 -3.61 -7.61
C PRO A 675 27.11 -3.80 -7.95
N HIS A 676 26.36 -2.74 -8.25
CA HIS A 676 24.95 -2.84 -8.61
C HIS A 676 24.76 -2.51 -10.09
N LEU A 677 24.28 -3.49 -10.85
CA LEU A 677 23.87 -3.31 -12.24
C LEU A 677 22.37 -3.57 -12.36
N VAL A 678 21.63 -2.52 -12.76
CA VAL A 678 20.22 -2.63 -13.11
C VAL A 678 20.09 -2.58 -14.62
N THR A 679 19.41 -3.57 -15.20
CA THR A 679 19.10 -3.58 -16.63
C THR A 679 17.63 -3.26 -16.83
N VAL A 680 17.35 -2.28 -17.68
CA VAL A 680 16.01 -1.84 -18.06
C VAL A 680 15.78 -2.22 -19.52
N GLU A 681 14.89 -3.17 -19.76
CA GLU A 681 14.43 -3.48 -21.12
C GLU A 681 13.23 -2.62 -21.47
N LEU A 682 13.35 -1.84 -22.55
CA LEU A 682 12.27 -1.05 -23.11
C LEU A 682 11.71 -1.75 -24.35
N ARG A 683 10.38 -1.91 -24.40
CA ARG A 683 9.70 -2.66 -25.45
C ARG A 683 8.58 -1.82 -26.08
N PRO A 684 8.59 -1.62 -27.40
CA PRO A 684 7.46 -1.02 -28.10
C PRO A 684 6.18 -1.84 -27.91
N LEU A 685 5.05 -1.15 -27.75
CA LEU A 685 3.74 -1.77 -27.88
C LEU A 685 3.55 -2.29 -29.32
N GLU A 686 2.74 -3.33 -29.48
CA GLU A 686 2.39 -3.86 -30.80
C GLU A 686 1.77 -2.78 -31.71
N ILE A 687 2.34 -2.59 -32.91
CA ILE A 687 1.87 -1.60 -33.88
C ILE A 687 0.36 -1.73 -34.16
N PRO A 688 -0.22 -2.92 -34.41
CA PRO A 688 -1.66 -3.05 -34.63
C PRO A 688 -2.51 -2.53 -33.46
N LEU A 689 -2.04 -2.72 -32.23
CA LEU A 689 -2.74 -2.24 -31.04
C LEU A 689 -2.64 -0.72 -30.90
N LEU A 690 -1.46 -0.16 -31.16
CA LEU A 690 -1.25 1.29 -31.16
C LEU A 690 -2.08 1.99 -32.26
N GLU A 691 -2.16 1.39 -33.45
CA GLU A 691 -3.03 1.86 -34.53
C GLU A 691 -4.52 1.77 -34.18
N ARG A 692 -4.94 0.70 -33.49
CA ARG A 692 -6.30 0.57 -32.96
C ARG A 692 -6.63 1.72 -32.02
N TYR A 693 -5.75 2.03 -31.05
CA TYR A 693 -5.96 3.15 -30.13
C TYR A 693 -6.00 4.50 -30.85
N ARG A 694 -5.08 4.74 -31.80
CA ARG A 694 -5.11 5.93 -32.66
C ARG A 694 -6.45 6.10 -33.37
N ASN A 695 -6.98 5.02 -33.97
CA ASN A 695 -8.26 5.04 -34.67
C ASN A 695 -9.43 5.32 -33.72
N GLN A 696 -9.44 4.70 -32.54
CA GLN A 696 -10.46 4.97 -31.50
C GLN A 696 -10.43 6.44 -31.04
N MET A 697 -9.25 7.05 -31.00
CA MET A 697 -9.05 8.47 -30.69
C MET A 697 -9.33 9.44 -31.85
N GLN A 698 -9.69 8.93 -33.04
CA GLN A 698 -9.92 9.72 -34.25
C GLN A 698 -8.70 10.56 -34.67
N LEU A 699 -7.49 10.05 -34.42
CA LEU A 699 -6.24 10.71 -34.77
C LEU A 699 -5.79 10.34 -36.20
N THR A 700 -4.96 11.19 -36.80
CA THR A 700 -4.41 10.99 -38.14
C THR A 700 -3.18 10.09 -38.11
N HIS A 701 -2.75 9.56 -39.27
CA HIS A 701 -1.55 8.71 -39.33
C HIS A 701 -0.27 9.44 -38.89
N ASN A 702 -0.19 10.75 -39.10
CA ASN A 702 0.94 11.57 -38.67
C ASN A 702 1.01 11.76 -37.14
N ASP A 703 -0.02 11.34 -36.40
CA ASP A 703 -0.07 11.44 -34.94
C ASP A 703 0.48 10.18 -34.24
N LEU A 704 0.94 9.17 -34.99
CA LEU A 704 1.61 8.02 -34.39
C LEU A 704 2.91 8.47 -33.69
N PRO A 705 3.14 8.05 -32.44
CA PRO A 705 4.33 8.44 -31.71
C PRO A 705 5.58 7.80 -32.30
N ASP A 706 6.67 8.58 -32.36
CA ASP A 706 8.00 8.06 -32.66
C ASP A 706 8.53 7.32 -31.41
N VAL A 707 8.36 6.00 -31.41
CA VAL A 707 8.74 5.14 -30.29
C VAL A 707 10.26 5.22 -30.01
N ASN A 708 11.08 5.32 -31.05
CA ASN A 708 12.54 5.42 -30.87
C ASN A 708 12.90 6.71 -30.15
N LYS A 709 12.28 7.83 -30.53
CA LYS A 709 12.48 9.11 -29.86
C LYS A 709 12.01 9.09 -28.40
N ILE A 710 10.95 8.35 -28.07
CA ILE A 710 10.53 8.16 -26.67
C ILE A 710 11.60 7.40 -25.89
N MET A 711 12.10 6.28 -26.44
CA MET A 711 13.17 5.50 -25.82
C MET A 711 14.46 6.31 -25.67
N ASP A 712 14.83 7.11 -26.67
CA ASP A 712 15.96 8.04 -26.63
C ASP A 712 15.81 9.05 -25.48
N ASN A 713 14.60 9.59 -25.28
CA ASN A 713 14.35 10.55 -24.20
C ASN A 713 14.45 9.92 -22.80
N ILE A 714 14.11 8.64 -22.66
CA ILE A 714 14.28 7.89 -21.41
C ILE A 714 15.78 7.64 -21.16
N GLU A 715 16.51 7.18 -22.17
CA GLU A 715 17.95 6.91 -22.06
C GLU A 715 18.76 8.18 -21.77
N LYS A 716 18.41 9.30 -22.42
CA LYS A 716 18.98 10.62 -22.12
C LYS A 716 18.79 11.04 -20.67
N GLU A 717 17.68 10.67 -20.03
CA GLU A 717 17.49 10.99 -18.61
C GLU A 717 18.54 10.31 -17.75
N TYR A 718 18.86 9.06 -18.07
CA TYR A 718 19.95 8.36 -17.42
C TYR A 718 21.29 9.02 -17.69
N ASP A 719 21.60 9.41 -18.93
CA ASP A 719 22.89 10.06 -19.22
C ASP A 719 23.12 11.33 -18.37
N LEU A 720 22.06 12.08 -18.06
CA LEU A 720 22.13 13.27 -17.20
C LEU A 720 22.50 12.94 -15.75
N VAL A 721 22.11 11.76 -15.25
CA VAL A 721 22.31 11.38 -13.83
C VAL A 721 23.28 10.22 -13.63
N ARG A 722 23.79 9.62 -14.71
CA ARG A 722 24.64 8.42 -14.70
C ARG A 722 25.88 8.59 -13.85
N GLU A 723 26.56 9.71 -13.97
CA GLU A 723 27.74 10.01 -13.15
C GLU A 723 27.37 10.07 -11.67
N ILE A 724 26.25 10.72 -11.31
CA ILE A 724 25.77 10.81 -9.93
C ILE A 724 25.51 9.41 -9.36
N LEU A 725 24.77 8.57 -10.10
CA LEU A 725 24.42 7.22 -9.67
C LEU A 725 25.64 6.32 -9.52
N ARG A 726 26.63 6.45 -10.43
CA ARG A 726 27.88 5.69 -10.37
C ARG A 726 28.78 6.15 -9.22
N GLU A 727 28.98 7.46 -9.06
CA GLU A 727 29.89 8.03 -8.07
C GLU A 727 29.36 7.86 -6.65
N GLN A 728 28.05 8.05 -6.44
CA GLN A 728 27.47 8.12 -5.11
C GLN A 728 26.65 6.90 -4.71
N GLY A 729 26.00 6.25 -5.69
CA GLY A 729 25.20 5.05 -5.47
C GLY A 729 25.91 3.76 -5.85
N ARG A 730 27.10 3.85 -6.48
CA ARG A 730 27.79 2.68 -7.03
C ARG A 730 26.86 1.84 -7.93
N LEU A 731 25.94 2.52 -8.62
CA LEU A 731 24.90 1.94 -9.47
C LEU A 731 25.19 2.26 -10.94
N SER A 732 25.11 1.25 -11.80
CA SER A 732 25.01 1.44 -13.25
C SER A 732 23.65 0.97 -13.73
N LEU A 733 23.04 1.77 -14.62
CA LEU A 733 21.91 1.34 -15.42
C LEU A 733 22.39 0.93 -16.82
N ARG A 734 21.74 -0.08 -17.39
CA ARG A 734 21.89 -0.50 -18.78
C ARG A 734 20.51 -0.51 -19.41
N TYR A 735 20.36 0.15 -20.56
CA TYR A 735 19.13 0.12 -21.34
C TYR A 735 19.26 -0.88 -22.48
N GLU A 736 18.28 -1.75 -22.62
CA GLU A 736 18.20 -2.71 -23.71
C GLU A 736 16.94 -2.45 -24.53
N ARG A 737 17.12 -2.25 -25.84
CA ARG A 737 16.03 -1.98 -26.77
C ARG A 737 15.63 -3.28 -27.45
N ILE A 738 14.46 -3.81 -27.11
CA ILE A 738 13.95 -5.00 -27.78
C ILE A 738 13.16 -4.56 -29.01
N GLN A 739 13.78 -4.65 -30.18
CA GLN A 739 13.02 -4.57 -31.43
C GLN A 739 12.23 -5.87 -31.59
N ARG A 740 10.90 -5.80 -31.52
CA ARG A 740 10.08 -6.92 -32.00
C ARG A 740 10.35 -7.07 -33.49
N LYS A 741 11.00 -8.17 -33.90
CA LYS A 741 10.95 -8.61 -35.30
C LYS A 741 9.46 -8.76 -35.63
N SER A 742 8.98 -8.11 -36.69
CA SER A 742 7.61 -8.29 -37.17
C SER A 742 7.40 -9.76 -37.49
N VAL A 743 6.82 -10.53 -36.56
CA VAL A 743 6.34 -11.88 -36.84
C VAL A 743 4.98 -11.73 -37.52
N TYR A 744 4.99 -11.17 -38.72
CA TYR A 744 3.85 -11.12 -39.64
C TYR A 744 4.35 -11.18 -41.08
N HIS A 745 4.99 -12.30 -41.42
CA HIS A 745 4.66 -13.01 -42.65
C HIS A 745 3.84 -14.23 -42.22
N LEU A 746 2.58 -13.99 -41.84
CA LEU A 746 1.57 -15.03 -41.95
C LEU A 746 1.18 -15.02 -43.42
N ASP A 747 1.63 -16.04 -44.15
CA ASP A 747 1.08 -16.40 -45.45
C ASP A 747 -0.45 -16.39 -45.33
N LEU A 748 -1.06 -15.39 -45.97
CA LEU A 748 -2.51 -15.31 -46.17
C LEU A 748 -2.94 -16.09 -47.42
N ASP A 749 -2.13 -17.04 -47.87
CA ASP A 749 -2.50 -17.96 -48.94
C ASP A 749 -2.69 -19.38 -48.36
N GLU A 750 -3.93 -19.84 -48.47
CA GLU A 750 -4.38 -21.23 -48.38
C GLU A 750 -4.47 -21.89 -46.99
N ALA A 751 -5.57 -21.61 -46.28
CA ALA A 751 -6.24 -22.64 -45.50
C ALA A 751 -7.76 -22.55 -45.70
N LYS A 752 -8.26 -23.30 -46.68
CA LYS A 752 -9.66 -23.69 -46.78
C LYS A 752 -10.04 -24.42 -45.50
N ILE A 753 -10.86 -23.81 -44.66
CA ILE A 753 -11.53 -24.49 -43.55
C ILE A 753 -12.75 -25.20 -44.14
N GLU A 754 -12.61 -26.49 -44.43
CA GLU A 754 -13.74 -27.41 -44.52
C GLU A 754 -14.17 -27.82 -43.11
N GLY A 755 -15.45 -27.58 -42.81
CA GLY A 755 -16.35 -28.39 -41.97
C GLY A 755 -15.87 -28.90 -40.60
N GLY A 756 -16.42 -28.32 -39.52
CA GLY A 756 -16.42 -28.96 -38.19
C GLY A 756 -17.30 -28.22 -37.18
N SER A 757 -18.36 -28.88 -36.72
CA SER A 757 -19.44 -28.43 -35.81
C SER A 757 -18.98 -27.91 -34.44
N PRO A 758 -19.73 -26.98 -33.79
CA PRO A 758 -19.40 -26.48 -32.45
C PRO A 758 -19.92 -27.41 -31.33
N LEU A 759 -19.15 -27.45 -30.24
CA LEU A 759 -19.57 -27.81 -28.88
C LEU A 759 -19.13 -26.69 -27.93
#